data_AF-A0A2M9VD69-F1
#
_entry.id   AF-A0A2M9VD69-F1
#
_cell.length_a   1.000
_cell.length_b   1.000
_cell.length_c   1.000
_cell.angle_alpha   90.00
_cell.angle_beta   90.00
_cell.angle_gamma   90.00
#
_symmetry.space_group_name_H-M   'P 1'
#
loop_
_entity.id
_entity.type
_entity.pdbx_description
1 polymer ?
#
loop_
_entity_poly.entity_id
_entity_poly.type
_entity_poly.pdbx_seq_one_letter_code
_entity_poly.pdbx_strand_id
1 'polypeptide(L)'
;MKRNNLSLLILLLATAIGSFSACQGDVEEWVNPDQSTSQPVTKAALVEKTVAMTEAGKFASFFQEGELETIQKLTVSGPLDASDIDTIRYQMPRLEVLDMKEVELIESDKTYGAEDHREHYKLKKGVITQKMLQCFSLLVTLVLPKDITEIEDYGIYGNKNLVSIEIPVTVKKVGAHVFKSCSSLQKVELPNVETLGERVFESCGKLTKVTLSPDLQVIPDYAFQYCGSLADVPLPSSLVSIGVSAFRECDGLSAVVMPNTVTTLNKNAYESCNTLTTVTLSLGLQAIPDNAFRDCGSLVDVPLPPSLVSIGTGAFEQCRSLTSVNMPNTVTTLNNSAYYVCTNLKEVKLSENLKNIGDASFCECGNLISIDIPASVSTINSHAFRNCVKLETVTLHEGLQSIEGASFSGCKSLVSVTIPETVTSIGVEAFDNSGLRSIIIPRSVTSMGDRAFTYSGLRSITIPETVTSVGGGILNGCSRLTSIFWECNRDVPNIIDLNSTSCLLYLSHDVKCPSTWKNVIEPGGVAQTIVLKNEKRYLCPKAFTANKISYTREFTMKTIPGKAAGWQTIILPFSVQTITDKDGNRLAPFMAEGDGIWKRFWLRELQADGTYKDVTAIEANKPYLIAMPNAEEYASEYCISGNVTFEADNVSLGETPEIVPTDGGAYSMYGTYDWVTGTRKVYALNLDNWWDGSVYYEKGSVFVPSLRDVAPFECYLQNNNPSASTRGFIGIVGSHASTRAGHPLGSKPSVTDM
;
A
#
# COMPACT_ATOMS: atom_id res chain seq x y z
N MET A 1 -4.67 -25.11 16.05
CA MET A 1 -4.74 -25.05 17.53
C MET A 1 -3.69 -24.05 17.99
N LYS A 2 -4.06 -23.27 19.01
CA LYS A 2 -3.47 -22.07 19.62
C LYS A 2 -1.93 -21.92 19.73
N ARG A 3 -1.53 -20.63 19.65
CA ARG A 3 -0.42 -19.90 20.32
C ARG A 3 1.03 -20.22 19.91
N ASN A 4 1.67 -19.27 19.23
CA ASN A 4 2.68 -18.40 19.86
C ASN A 4 2.96 -17.18 18.98
N ASN A 5 2.70 -16.01 19.57
CA ASN A 5 2.96 -14.67 19.05
C ASN A 5 4.08 -14.06 19.92
N LEU A 6 4.73 -13.05 19.36
CA LEU A 6 5.35 -11.93 20.08
C LEU A 6 6.79 -12.11 20.60
N SER A 7 7.75 -12.25 19.68
CA SER A 7 9.15 -11.84 19.98
C SER A 7 10.03 -11.57 18.75
N LEU A 8 9.47 -11.45 17.53
CA LEU A 8 10.28 -11.21 16.33
C LEU A 8 9.70 -10.17 15.36
N LEU A 9 9.18 -9.06 15.90
CA LEU A 9 8.71 -7.95 15.08
C LEU A 9 8.97 -6.57 15.72
N ILE A 10 10.19 -6.33 16.20
CA ILE A 10 10.73 -4.98 16.44
C ILE A 10 12.21 -5.02 16.12
N LEU A 11 12.56 -5.06 14.82
CA LEU A 11 13.91 -4.74 14.35
C LEU A 11 13.88 -4.39 12.85
N LEU A 12 13.20 -3.30 12.50
CA LEU A 12 13.37 -2.54 11.24
C LEU A 12 12.36 -1.37 11.22
N LEU A 13 12.65 -0.32 11.97
CA LEU A 13 12.14 1.05 11.77
C LEU A 13 12.80 1.96 12.82
N ALA A 14 14.05 2.34 12.55
CA ALA A 14 14.73 3.42 13.24
C ALA A 14 15.72 4.09 12.29
N THR A 15 15.24 5.06 11.52
CA THR A 15 16.08 6.15 11.01
C THR A 15 15.27 7.44 11.06
N ALA A 16 15.86 8.41 11.76
CA ALA A 16 15.57 9.85 11.73
C ALA A 16 14.38 10.39 12.54
N ILE A 17 14.53 10.42 13.88
CA ILE A 17 14.34 11.69 14.63
C ILE A 17 15.49 11.77 15.63
N GLY A 18 16.42 12.69 15.37
CA GLY A 18 17.52 13.00 16.27
C GLY A 18 17.17 14.11 17.25
N SER A 19 17.55 13.87 18.51
CA SER A 19 18.09 14.81 19.52
C SER A 19 17.15 15.94 20.02
N PHE A 20 16.93 16.16 21.31
CA PHE A 20 17.84 16.17 22.47
C PHE A 20 17.08 15.71 23.73
N SER A 21 17.51 14.65 24.43
CA SER A 21 18.52 14.63 25.51
C SER A 21 17.94 14.94 26.90
N ALA A 22 17.49 13.88 27.58
CA ALA A 22 17.49 13.78 29.04
C ALA A 22 18.78 13.06 29.47
N CYS A 23 19.44 13.55 30.52
CA CYS A 23 20.42 12.75 31.28
C CYS A 23 19.77 12.29 32.59
N GLN A 24 19.86 10.98 32.78
CA GLN A 24 19.45 10.18 33.93
C GLN A 24 20.28 10.46 35.19
N GLY A 25 19.76 10.02 36.33
CA GLY A 25 20.50 9.66 37.53
C GLY A 25 19.59 8.91 38.50
N ASP A 26 19.79 7.59 38.58
CA ASP A 26 18.96 6.59 39.24
C ASP A 26 18.96 6.63 40.78
N VAL A 27 18.00 5.86 41.28
CA VAL A 27 17.55 5.60 42.65
C VAL A 27 18.55 4.73 43.43
N GLU A 28 18.78 5.07 44.70
CA GLU A 28 19.05 4.09 45.76
C GLU A 28 17.98 4.21 46.85
N GLU A 29 17.25 3.13 47.09
CA GLU A 29 16.44 2.93 48.28
C GLU A 29 17.38 2.71 49.49
N TRP A 30 16.96 3.13 50.70
CA TRP A 30 16.79 2.23 51.85
C TRP A 30 16.26 2.97 53.09
N VAL A 31 15.16 2.43 53.61
CA VAL A 31 14.77 2.29 55.02
C VAL A 31 14.52 3.55 55.87
N ASN A 32 13.24 3.67 56.25
CA ASN A 32 12.71 4.52 57.32
C ASN A 32 13.00 3.88 58.70
N PRO A 33 13.35 4.67 59.73
CA PRO A 33 12.55 4.55 60.95
C PRO A 33 12.27 5.89 61.66
N ASP A 34 11.11 5.87 62.32
CA ASP A 34 10.62 6.73 63.40
C ASP A 34 10.04 8.13 63.10
N GLN A 35 8.70 8.11 63.10
CA GLN A 35 7.77 9.06 63.71
C GLN A 35 8.40 10.34 64.32
N SER A 36 8.21 11.47 63.64
CA SER A 36 7.77 12.68 64.33
C SER A 36 6.81 13.48 63.45
N THR A 37 5.62 13.70 64.03
CA THR A 37 4.63 14.73 63.69
C THR A 37 4.20 14.85 62.22
N SER A 38 3.06 14.24 61.92
CA SER A 38 2.12 14.75 60.92
C SER A 38 1.81 16.24 61.20
N GLN A 39 2.36 17.15 60.40
CA GLN A 39 1.77 18.47 60.22
C GLN A 39 0.92 18.45 58.95
N PRO A 40 -0.35 18.85 59.01
CA PRO A 40 -1.11 19.11 57.81
C PRO A 40 -0.44 20.27 57.07
N VAL A 41 -0.11 20.08 55.79
CA VAL A 41 0.22 21.20 54.91
C VAL A 41 -1.01 22.11 54.90
N THR A 42 -0.95 23.17 55.70
CA THR A 42 -1.93 24.24 55.69
C THR A 42 -1.84 24.88 54.32
N LYS A 43 -2.96 24.91 53.58
CA LYS A 43 -3.15 25.86 52.48
C LYS A 43 -2.79 27.24 53.05
N ALA A 44 -1.65 27.79 52.65
CA ALA A 44 -1.35 29.19 52.91
C ALA A 44 -2.57 30.01 52.42
N ALA A 45 -3.08 30.89 53.27
CA ALA A 45 -4.25 31.70 52.94
C ALA A 45 -3.97 32.47 51.63
N LEU A 46 -4.87 32.35 50.66
CA LEU A 46 -4.83 33.16 49.43
C LEU A 46 -4.81 34.64 49.82
N VAL A 47 -3.82 35.40 49.34
CA VAL A 47 -3.77 36.85 49.55
C VAL A 47 -4.61 37.50 48.47
N GLU A 48 -5.80 37.97 48.87
CA GLU A 48 -6.76 38.69 48.05
C GLU A 48 -6.74 40.17 48.41
N LYS A 49 -6.69 41.03 47.39
CA LYS A 49 -6.65 42.49 47.57
C LYS A 49 -7.63 43.17 46.62
N THR A 50 -8.36 44.15 47.14
CA THR A 50 -9.16 45.09 46.36
C THR A 50 -8.54 46.49 46.46
N VAL A 51 -8.34 47.16 45.33
CA VAL A 51 -7.79 48.52 45.21
C VAL A 51 -8.77 49.40 44.45
N ALA A 52 -9.12 50.54 45.04
CA ALA A 52 -9.92 51.58 44.41
C ALA A 52 -9.04 52.81 44.17
N MET A 53 -8.63 52.99 42.91
CA MET A 53 -7.81 54.10 42.47
C MET A 53 -8.63 55.39 42.41
N THR A 54 -8.04 56.50 42.88
CA THR A 54 -8.59 57.86 42.70
C THR A 54 -7.78 58.69 41.71
N GLU A 55 -6.52 58.34 41.46
CA GLU A 55 -5.59 59.02 40.56
C GLU A 55 -4.69 57.97 39.86
N ALA A 56 -4.51 58.07 38.54
CA ALA A 56 -3.64 57.14 37.80
C ALA A 56 -2.15 57.31 38.17
N GLY A 57 -1.36 56.25 38.03
CA GLY A 57 0.09 56.26 38.26
C GLY A 57 0.50 56.17 39.72
N LYS A 58 -0.44 55.85 40.62
CA LYS A 58 -0.24 55.73 42.07
C LYS A 58 -0.46 54.31 42.60
N PHE A 59 -0.64 53.32 41.73
CA PHE A 59 -1.04 51.97 42.13
C PHE A 59 -0.09 51.34 43.15
N ALA A 60 1.23 51.43 42.93
CA ALA A 60 2.23 50.89 43.86
C ALA A 60 2.14 51.48 45.29
N SER A 61 1.62 52.69 45.45
CA SER A 61 1.53 53.37 46.77
C SER A 61 0.44 52.79 47.69
N PHE A 62 -0.45 51.93 47.17
CA PHE A 62 -1.47 51.24 47.95
C PHE A 62 -0.93 50.02 48.72
N PHE A 63 0.35 49.70 48.55
CA PHE A 63 0.97 48.48 49.05
C PHE A 63 2.18 48.78 49.92
N GLN A 64 2.39 47.95 50.94
CA GLN A 64 3.62 47.94 51.73
C GLN A 64 4.75 47.24 50.96
N GLU A 65 5.99 47.51 51.36
CA GLU A 65 7.17 46.87 50.78
C GLU A 65 7.06 45.33 50.85
N GLY A 66 7.27 44.66 49.70
CA GLY A 66 7.14 43.21 49.57
C GLY A 66 5.70 42.67 49.49
N GLU A 67 4.66 43.49 49.71
CA GLU A 67 3.26 43.03 49.68
C GLU A 67 2.87 42.54 48.27
N LEU A 68 3.29 43.25 47.22
CA LEU A 68 3.02 42.94 45.81
C LEU A 68 3.45 41.51 45.42
N GLU A 69 4.56 41.02 45.97
CA GLU A 69 5.11 39.68 45.68
C GLU A 69 4.25 38.52 46.22
N THR A 70 3.31 38.83 47.12
CA THR A 70 2.48 37.83 47.80
C THR A 70 1.06 37.72 47.23
N ILE A 71 0.59 38.73 46.50
CA ILE A 71 -0.80 38.84 46.03
C ILE A 71 -1.09 37.75 44.99
N GLN A 72 -2.15 36.99 45.24
CA GLN A 72 -2.64 35.95 44.33
C GLN A 72 -3.91 36.40 43.61
N LYS A 73 -4.75 37.21 44.25
CA LYS A 73 -5.97 37.77 43.65
C LYS A 73 -6.00 39.28 43.81
N LEU A 74 -6.18 39.97 42.70
CA LEU A 74 -6.28 41.42 42.66
C LEU A 74 -7.58 41.84 41.98
N THR A 75 -8.34 42.69 42.65
CA THR A 75 -9.46 43.44 42.06
C THR A 75 -9.10 44.91 42.05
N VAL A 76 -9.12 45.55 40.89
CA VAL A 76 -8.80 46.98 40.74
C VAL A 76 -9.99 47.72 40.14
N SER A 77 -10.23 48.93 40.63
CA SER A 77 -11.22 49.86 40.09
C SER A 77 -10.63 51.27 40.01
N GLY A 78 -11.20 52.11 39.15
CA GLY A 78 -10.73 53.48 38.93
C GLY A 78 -9.63 53.61 37.86
N PRO A 79 -9.00 54.78 37.74
CA PRO A 79 -8.09 55.08 36.63
C PRO A 79 -6.72 54.39 36.79
N LEU A 80 -6.24 53.75 35.71
CA LEU A 80 -4.88 53.19 35.61
C LEU A 80 -4.12 53.78 34.40
N ASP A 81 -2.85 54.12 34.59
CA ASP A 81 -1.93 54.48 33.49
C ASP A 81 -0.92 53.36 33.19
N ALA A 82 -0.06 53.58 32.20
CA ALA A 82 0.92 52.58 31.77
C ALA A 82 1.88 52.13 32.88
N SER A 83 2.24 53.01 33.83
CA SER A 83 3.13 52.63 34.94
C SER A 83 2.47 51.73 35.97
N ASP A 84 1.15 51.85 36.15
CA ASP A 84 0.39 50.95 37.02
C ASP A 84 0.34 49.54 36.41
N ILE A 85 0.12 49.44 35.09
CA ILE A 85 0.15 48.17 34.35
C ILE A 85 1.53 47.52 34.41
N ASP A 86 2.60 48.30 34.22
CA ASP A 86 3.99 47.83 34.36
C ASP A 86 4.24 47.25 35.76
N THR A 87 3.73 47.91 36.80
CA THR A 87 3.79 47.42 38.19
C THR A 87 3.09 46.06 38.34
N ILE A 88 1.85 45.93 37.85
CA ILE A 88 1.07 44.67 37.94
C ILE A 88 1.82 43.53 37.24
N ARG A 89 2.43 43.79 36.08
CA ARG A 89 3.11 42.75 35.29
C ARG A 89 4.40 42.26 35.93
N TYR A 90 5.23 43.16 36.44
CA TYR A 90 6.60 42.82 36.85
C TYR A 90 6.77 42.64 38.36
N GLN A 91 5.87 43.19 39.18
CA GLN A 91 6.01 43.14 40.64
C GLN A 91 5.02 42.18 41.32
N MET A 92 4.17 41.49 40.55
CA MET A 92 3.21 40.51 41.08
C MET A 92 3.42 39.09 40.53
N PRO A 93 4.56 38.44 40.82
CA PRO A 93 4.93 37.14 40.26
C PRO A 93 3.99 35.98 40.65
N ARG A 94 3.12 36.18 41.65
CA ARG A 94 2.16 35.18 42.17
C ARG A 94 0.71 35.41 41.75
N LEU A 95 0.46 36.37 40.86
CA LEU A 95 -0.89 36.76 40.47
C LEU A 95 -1.59 35.64 39.68
N GLU A 96 -2.67 35.12 40.24
CA GLU A 96 -3.54 34.09 39.65
C GLU A 96 -4.88 34.66 39.16
N VAL A 97 -5.40 35.71 39.79
CA VAL A 97 -6.66 36.35 39.40
C VAL A 97 -6.46 37.85 39.28
N LEU A 98 -6.81 38.40 38.12
CA LEU A 98 -6.82 39.84 37.85
C LEU A 98 -8.21 40.27 37.41
N ASP A 99 -8.91 40.98 38.27
CA ASP A 99 -10.21 41.60 37.96
C ASP A 99 -10.03 43.11 37.74
N MET A 100 -10.25 43.54 36.49
CA MET A 100 -10.17 44.93 36.07
C MET A 100 -11.52 45.49 35.60
N LYS A 101 -12.65 44.85 35.94
CA LYS A 101 -13.97 45.19 35.39
C LYS A 101 -14.32 46.68 35.47
N GLU A 102 -13.97 47.31 36.59
CA GLU A 102 -14.26 48.71 36.91
C GLU A 102 -13.03 49.63 36.72
N VAL A 103 -12.03 49.20 35.94
CA VAL A 103 -10.86 50.02 35.58
C VAL A 103 -11.19 50.96 34.42
N GLU A 104 -10.71 52.19 34.50
CA GLU A 104 -10.62 53.11 33.36
C GLU A 104 -9.15 53.23 32.91
N LEU A 105 -8.85 52.86 31.67
CA LEU A 105 -7.50 53.01 31.11
C LEU A 105 -7.27 54.46 30.67
N ILE A 106 -6.26 55.11 31.26
CA ILE A 106 -5.93 56.52 31.04
C ILE A 106 -4.66 56.64 30.18
N GLU A 107 -4.72 57.50 29.18
CA GLU A 107 -3.57 57.85 28.35
C GLU A 107 -2.64 58.82 29.10
N SER A 108 -1.33 58.56 29.04
CA SER A 108 -0.32 59.44 29.60
C SER A 108 1.00 59.32 28.81
N ASP A 109 2.01 60.10 29.17
CA ASP A 109 3.34 60.01 28.57
C ASP A 109 4.15 58.79 29.04
N LYS A 110 3.63 58.03 30.00
CA LYS A 110 4.29 56.83 30.54
C LYS A 110 4.14 55.63 29.61
N THR A 111 4.98 54.63 29.81
CA THR A 111 4.96 53.37 29.05
C THR A 111 5.07 52.16 29.96
N TYR A 112 4.68 51.00 29.46
CA TYR A 112 4.97 49.69 30.05
C TYR A 112 5.85 48.87 29.10
N GLY A 113 6.71 47.98 29.61
CA GLY A 113 7.63 47.18 28.80
C GLY A 113 7.06 45.85 28.33
N ALA A 114 7.46 45.31 27.17
CA ALA A 114 7.24 43.89 26.80
C ALA A 114 8.04 42.95 27.71
N GLU A 115 7.77 41.63 27.65
CA GLU A 115 8.43 40.60 28.48
C GLU A 115 9.97 40.69 28.51
N ASP A 116 10.61 41.11 27.42
CA ASP A 116 12.06 41.28 27.32
C ASP A 116 12.57 42.69 27.69
N HIS A 117 11.66 43.59 28.08
CA HIS A 117 11.87 45.00 28.35
C HIS A 117 12.54 45.80 27.21
N ARG A 118 12.57 45.28 25.98
CA ARG A 118 13.20 45.96 24.83
C ARG A 118 12.26 46.92 24.14
N GLU A 119 10.97 46.63 24.20
CA GLU A 119 9.92 47.41 23.57
C GLU A 119 8.99 48.00 24.64
N HIS A 120 8.57 49.25 24.42
CA HIS A 120 7.72 49.99 25.34
C HIS A 120 6.46 50.47 24.64
N TYR A 121 5.34 50.40 25.34
CA TYR A 121 4.01 50.65 24.79
C TYR A 121 3.26 51.68 25.63
N LYS A 122 2.44 52.50 24.97
CA LYS A 122 1.53 53.45 25.62
C LYS A 122 0.13 52.85 25.69
N LEU A 123 -0.62 53.20 26.74
CA LEU A 123 -2.05 52.89 26.81
C LEU A 123 -2.84 53.80 25.86
N LYS A 124 -3.98 53.27 25.41
CA LYS A 124 -5.01 53.99 24.67
C LYS A 124 -6.33 53.83 25.41
N LYS A 125 -7.14 54.89 25.46
CA LYS A 125 -8.43 54.83 26.16
C LYS A 125 -9.34 53.79 25.49
N GLY A 126 -9.89 52.87 26.30
CA GLY A 126 -10.83 51.84 25.82
C GLY A 126 -10.19 50.74 24.98
N VAL A 127 -8.87 50.54 25.07
CA VAL A 127 -8.14 49.53 24.29
C VAL A 127 -7.20 48.74 25.21
N ILE A 128 -7.25 47.41 25.11
CA ILE A 128 -6.15 46.58 25.61
C ILE A 128 -5.04 46.63 24.56
N THR A 129 -4.03 47.46 24.82
CA THR A 129 -2.97 47.74 23.84
C THR A 129 -2.02 46.56 23.67
N GLN A 130 -1.21 46.61 22.61
CA GLN A 130 -0.31 45.51 22.25
C GLN A 130 0.57 45.07 23.43
N LYS A 131 0.62 43.75 23.67
CA LYS A 131 1.40 43.12 24.76
C LYS A 131 1.04 43.58 26.19
N MET A 132 -0.10 44.27 26.39
CA MET A 132 -0.47 44.83 27.69
C MET A 132 -0.61 43.77 28.79
N LEU A 133 -1.21 42.62 28.48
CA LEU A 133 -1.51 41.55 29.43
C LEU A 133 -0.85 40.23 29.02
N GLN A 134 0.34 40.27 28.42
CA GLN A 134 1.03 39.07 27.94
C GLN A 134 1.82 38.33 29.04
N CYS A 135 1.98 37.02 28.86
CA CYS A 135 2.97 36.16 29.52
C CYS A 135 3.00 36.22 31.06
N PHE A 136 1.86 36.39 31.73
CA PHE A 136 1.81 36.21 33.18
C PHE A 136 2.11 34.75 33.53
N SER A 137 3.06 34.55 34.45
CA SER A 137 3.57 33.25 34.84
C SER A 137 2.50 32.35 35.45
N LEU A 138 1.58 32.93 36.24
CA LEU A 138 0.60 32.18 37.05
C LEU A 138 -0.86 32.62 36.84
N LEU A 139 -1.14 33.56 35.93
CA LEU A 139 -2.50 34.08 35.75
C LEU A 139 -3.45 32.98 35.27
N VAL A 140 -4.52 32.76 36.03
CA VAL A 140 -5.57 31.75 35.81
C VAL A 140 -6.90 32.38 35.38
N THR A 141 -7.26 33.53 35.94
CA THR A 141 -8.52 34.23 35.64
C THR A 141 -8.28 35.70 35.34
N LEU A 142 -8.89 36.19 34.27
CA LEU A 142 -8.79 37.58 33.83
C LEU A 142 -10.18 38.17 33.56
N VAL A 143 -10.51 39.31 34.17
CA VAL A 143 -11.71 40.09 33.84
C VAL A 143 -11.27 41.41 33.24
N LEU A 144 -11.62 41.64 31.97
CA LEU A 144 -11.23 42.87 31.25
C LEU A 144 -12.12 44.06 31.65
N PRO A 145 -11.62 45.31 31.51
CA PRO A 145 -12.41 46.50 31.83
C PRO A 145 -13.66 46.63 30.97
N LYS A 146 -14.81 46.92 31.57
CA LYS A 146 -16.13 46.83 30.91
C LYS A 146 -16.31 47.75 29.69
N ASP A 147 -15.53 48.82 29.59
CA ASP A 147 -15.67 49.86 28.56
C ASP A 147 -14.66 49.71 27.40
N ILE A 148 -13.88 48.62 27.34
CA ILE A 148 -12.96 48.40 26.21
C ILE A 148 -13.73 48.07 24.92
N THR A 149 -13.21 48.54 23.79
CA THR A 149 -13.79 48.32 22.45
C THR A 149 -12.87 47.53 21.53
N GLU A 150 -11.59 47.41 21.87
CA GLU A 150 -10.57 46.77 21.05
C GLU A 150 -9.51 46.08 21.92
N ILE A 151 -9.03 44.93 21.45
CA ILE A 151 -7.85 44.24 21.97
C ILE A 151 -6.84 44.18 20.82
N GLU A 152 -5.73 44.90 20.94
CA GLU A 152 -4.68 44.95 19.92
C GLU A 152 -3.86 43.65 19.88
N ASP A 153 -3.03 43.52 18.84
CA ASP A 153 -2.19 42.36 18.61
C ASP A 153 -1.38 41.97 19.86
N TYR A 154 -1.27 40.68 20.15
CA TYR A 154 -0.57 40.15 21.32
C TYR A 154 -1.08 40.65 22.68
N GLY A 155 -2.25 41.31 22.76
CA GLY A 155 -2.74 41.94 23.99
C GLY A 155 -2.81 41.02 25.21
N ILE A 156 -3.09 39.72 25.03
CA ILE A 156 -3.25 38.70 26.10
C ILE A 156 -2.38 37.46 25.80
N TYR A 157 -1.35 37.63 24.99
CA TYR A 157 -0.55 36.53 24.45
C TYR A 157 0.18 35.72 25.53
N GLY A 158 0.34 34.41 25.32
CA GLY A 158 1.31 33.61 26.08
C GLY A 158 0.95 33.31 27.53
N ASN A 159 -0.28 33.60 27.98
CA ASN A 159 -0.73 33.25 29.33
C ASN A 159 -1.07 31.76 29.44
N LYS A 160 -0.04 30.92 29.59
CA LYS A 160 -0.16 29.44 29.56
C LYS A 160 -1.07 28.85 30.64
N ASN A 161 -1.23 29.54 31.77
CA ASN A 161 -2.07 29.10 32.89
C ASN A 161 -3.48 29.71 32.87
N LEU A 162 -3.78 30.62 31.93
CA LEU A 162 -5.07 31.29 31.85
C LEU A 162 -6.14 30.26 31.51
N VAL A 163 -7.10 30.05 32.41
CA VAL A 163 -8.20 29.09 32.25
C VAL A 163 -9.47 29.81 31.79
N SER A 164 -9.73 31.00 32.33
CA SER A 164 -10.95 31.75 32.07
C SER A 164 -10.69 33.24 31.85
N ILE A 165 -11.44 33.83 30.93
CA ILE A 165 -11.43 35.26 30.65
C ILE A 165 -12.86 35.79 30.47
N GLU A 166 -13.17 36.93 31.09
CA GLU A 166 -14.39 37.70 30.83
C GLU A 166 -14.04 38.87 29.88
N ILE A 167 -14.58 38.81 28.66
CA ILE A 167 -14.43 39.84 27.62
C ILE A 167 -15.76 40.58 27.53
N PRO A 168 -15.80 41.92 27.68
CA PRO A 168 -17.05 42.66 27.64
C PRO A 168 -17.63 42.70 26.24
N VAL A 169 -18.97 42.75 26.18
CA VAL A 169 -19.75 42.79 24.92
C VAL A 169 -19.51 44.03 24.07
N THR A 170 -18.81 45.02 24.60
CA THR A 170 -18.39 46.25 23.90
C THR A 170 -17.21 46.03 22.96
N VAL A 171 -16.47 44.92 23.08
CA VAL A 171 -15.33 44.61 22.20
C VAL A 171 -15.82 44.33 20.77
N LYS A 172 -15.34 45.16 19.84
CA LYS A 172 -15.62 45.07 18.41
C LYS A 172 -14.46 44.48 17.61
N LYS A 173 -13.23 44.64 18.08
CA LYS A 173 -12.03 44.20 17.36
C LYS A 173 -11.11 43.40 18.26
N VAL A 174 -10.64 42.26 17.77
CA VAL A 174 -9.62 41.43 18.41
C VAL A 174 -8.48 41.24 17.41
N GLY A 175 -7.31 41.73 17.74
CA GLY A 175 -6.10 41.71 16.91
C GLY A 175 -5.50 40.31 16.73
N ALA A 176 -4.37 40.28 16.05
CA ALA A 176 -3.63 39.05 15.79
C ALA A 176 -2.96 38.51 17.07
N HIS A 177 -2.86 37.18 17.17
CA HIS A 177 -2.16 36.49 18.27
C HIS A 177 -2.66 36.76 19.69
N VAL A 178 -3.84 37.39 19.86
CA VAL A 178 -4.30 37.87 21.17
C VAL A 178 -4.31 36.79 22.25
N PHE A 179 -4.77 35.58 21.94
CA PHE A 179 -4.79 34.43 22.85
C PHE A 179 -3.77 33.36 22.48
N LYS A 180 -2.89 33.62 21.50
CA LYS A 180 -1.92 32.60 21.07
C LYS A 180 -1.12 32.08 22.26
N SER A 181 -0.94 30.77 22.32
CA SER A 181 -0.24 30.05 23.40
C SER A 181 -0.89 30.16 24.79
N CYS A 182 -2.15 30.58 24.90
CA CYS A 182 -2.94 30.44 26.13
C CYS A 182 -3.43 28.99 26.26
N SER A 183 -2.50 28.07 26.50
CA SER A 183 -2.72 26.63 26.37
C SER A 183 -3.67 26.02 27.39
N SER A 184 -3.97 26.71 28.50
CA SER A 184 -4.95 26.28 29.50
C SER A 184 -6.36 26.85 29.30
N LEU A 185 -6.54 27.76 28.35
CA LEU A 185 -7.79 28.50 28.16
C LEU A 185 -8.89 27.55 27.73
N GLN A 186 -10.03 27.55 28.42
CA GLN A 186 -11.08 26.55 28.20
C GLN A 186 -12.25 27.05 27.36
N LYS A 187 -12.62 28.32 27.52
CA LYS A 187 -13.78 28.93 26.85
C LYS A 187 -13.54 30.42 26.59
N VAL A 188 -14.02 30.90 25.44
CA VAL A 188 -14.02 32.32 25.10
C VAL A 188 -15.36 32.73 24.47
N GLU A 189 -15.86 33.91 24.83
CA GLU A 189 -17.09 34.48 24.27
C GLU A 189 -16.78 35.81 23.56
N LEU A 190 -17.08 35.88 22.26
CA LEU A 190 -16.89 37.05 21.40
C LEU A 190 -18.17 37.43 20.65
N PRO A 191 -19.30 37.69 21.35
CA PRO A 191 -20.63 37.76 20.75
C PRO A 191 -20.84 38.95 19.80
N ASN A 192 -20.05 40.02 19.91
CA ASN A 192 -20.23 41.28 19.17
C ASN A 192 -18.99 41.70 18.35
N VAL A 193 -18.00 40.81 18.23
CA VAL A 193 -16.76 41.09 17.49
C VAL A 193 -17.03 41.16 15.99
N GLU A 194 -16.57 42.23 15.37
CA GLU A 194 -16.68 42.49 13.93
C GLU A 194 -15.45 41.99 13.17
N THR A 195 -14.26 42.02 13.79
CA THR A 195 -13.01 41.57 13.17
C THR A 195 -12.13 40.74 14.11
N LEU A 196 -11.60 39.63 13.60
CA LEU A 196 -10.56 38.81 14.24
C LEU A 196 -9.25 38.88 13.46
N GLY A 197 -8.14 39.01 14.17
CA GLY A 197 -6.79 38.91 13.60
C GLY A 197 -6.31 37.45 13.47
N GLU A 198 -5.28 37.26 12.63
CA GLU A 198 -4.68 35.94 12.42
C GLU A 198 -4.12 35.33 13.72
N ARG A 199 -4.07 33.99 13.78
CA ARG A 199 -3.50 33.25 14.92
C ARG A 199 -4.11 33.58 16.28
N VAL A 200 -5.32 34.15 16.32
CA VAL A 200 -5.95 34.67 17.54
C VAL A 200 -5.99 33.65 18.69
N PHE A 201 -6.25 32.36 18.41
CA PHE A 201 -6.27 31.25 19.37
C PHE A 201 -5.24 30.15 19.06
N GLU A 202 -4.20 30.44 18.28
CA GLU A 202 -3.20 29.43 17.92
C GLU A 202 -2.59 28.79 19.19
N SER A 203 -2.52 27.46 19.24
CA SER A 203 -2.00 26.68 20.38
C SER A 203 -2.78 26.83 21.70
N CYS A 204 -4.07 27.17 21.65
CA CYS A 204 -4.98 27.05 22.80
C CYS A 204 -5.46 25.60 23.00
N GLY A 205 -4.54 24.70 23.37
CA GLY A 205 -4.77 23.24 23.36
C GLY A 205 -5.91 22.72 24.25
N LYS A 206 -6.32 23.45 25.31
CA LYS A 206 -7.47 23.10 26.17
C LYS A 206 -8.76 23.84 25.84
N LEU A 207 -8.79 24.63 24.77
CA LEU A 207 -9.97 25.40 24.37
C LEU A 207 -11.02 24.44 23.86
N THR A 208 -12.13 24.35 24.58
CA THR A 208 -13.23 23.42 24.25
C THR A 208 -14.36 24.11 23.51
N LYS A 209 -14.57 25.40 23.77
CA LYS A 209 -15.68 26.19 23.24
C LYS A 209 -15.30 27.62 22.90
N VAL A 210 -15.72 28.09 21.73
CA VAL A 210 -15.65 29.50 21.35
C VAL A 210 -16.99 29.96 20.81
N THR A 211 -17.53 31.04 21.38
CA THR A 211 -18.73 31.69 20.83
C THR A 211 -18.28 32.83 19.93
N LEU A 212 -18.56 32.72 18.63
CA LEU A 212 -18.27 33.74 17.63
C LEU A 212 -19.49 34.64 17.40
N SER A 213 -19.23 35.89 17.03
CA SER A 213 -20.26 36.84 16.62
C SER A 213 -21.04 36.32 15.40
N PRO A 214 -22.38 36.41 15.38
CA PRO A 214 -23.19 35.97 14.24
C PRO A 214 -22.95 36.78 12.96
N ASP A 215 -22.40 37.99 13.09
CA ASP A 215 -22.11 38.93 11.99
C ASP A 215 -20.67 38.82 11.45
N LEU A 216 -19.83 37.96 12.06
CA LEU A 216 -18.44 37.78 11.67
C LEU A 216 -18.32 37.17 10.26
N GLN A 217 -17.65 37.89 9.36
CA GLN A 217 -17.54 37.50 7.94
C GLN A 217 -16.33 36.58 7.65
N VAL A 218 -15.29 36.63 8.49
CA VAL A 218 -14.01 35.97 8.21
C VAL A 218 -13.51 35.26 9.46
N ILE A 219 -13.13 33.98 9.30
CA ILE A 219 -12.22 33.31 10.23
C ILE A 219 -10.81 33.43 9.64
N PRO A 220 -9.89 34.14 10.28
CA PRO A 220 -8.59 34.48 9.70
C PRO A 220 -7.64 33.29 9.70
N ASP A 221 -6.49 33.48 9.04
CA ASP A 221 -5.46 32.45 8.93
C ASP A 221 -4.99 31.98 10.31
N TYR A 222 -4.84 30.66 10.46
CA TYR A 222 -4.35 29.99 11.66
C TYR A 222 -5.16 30.28 12.94
N ALA A 223 -6.38 30.82 12.83
CA ALA A 223 -7.15 31.32 13.98
C ALA A 223 -7.24 30.34 15.16
N PHE A 224 -7.47 29.05 14.88
CA PHE A 224 -7.61 27.97 15.87
C PHE A 224 -6.58 26.86 15.67
N GLN A 225 -5.47 27.12 14.96
CA GLN A 225 -4.46 26.09 14.72
C GLN A 225 -3.96 25.48 16.06
N TYR A 226 -3.87 24.16 16.13
CA TYR A 226 -3.47 23.40 17.34
C TYR A 226 -4.43 23.53 18.54
N CYS A 227 -5.71 23.90 18.31
CA CYS A 227 -6.76 23.84 19.33
C CYS A 227 -7.30 22.40 19.47
N GLY A 228 -6.47 21.47 19.91
CA GLY A 228 -6.78 20.03 19.91
C GLY A 228 -7.99 19.59 20.75
N SER A 229 -8.47 20.42 21.69
CA SER A 229 -9.69 20.13 22.47
C SER A 229 -10.96 20.82 21.94
N LEU A 230 -10.86 21.60 20.85
CA LEU A 230 -11.96 22.44 20.38
C LEU A 230 -13.07 21.59 19.77
N ALA A 231 -14.20 21.51 20.45
CA ALA A 231 -15.34 20.69 20.05
C ALA A 231 -16.58 21.52 19.70
N ASP A 232 -16.72 22.72 20.27
CA ASP A 232 -17.90 23.59 20.11
C ASP A 232 -17.50 24.97 19.57
N VAL A 233 -17.54 25.12 18.24
CA VAL A 233 -17.28 26.38 17.53
C VAL A 233 -18.30 26.52 16.39
N PRO A 234 -19.52 26.98 16.67
CA PRO A 234 -20.52 27.19 15.63
C PRO A 234 -20.04 28.28 14.66
N LEU A 235 -20.05 27.95 13.37
CA LEU A 235 -19.67 28.90 12.33
C LEU A 235 -20.75 30.00 12.19
N PRO A 236 -20.37 31.29 12.14
CA PRO A 236 -21.32 32.40 12.02
C PRO A 236 -22.20 32.31 10.78
N SER A 237 -23.49 32.65 10.89
CA SER A 237 -24.43 32.58 9.75
C SER A 237 -24.07 33.51 8.59
N SER A 238 -23.27 34.53 8.84
CA SER A 238 -22.80 35.47 7.83
C SER A 238 -21.39 35.18 7.32
N LEU A 239 -20.79 34.04 7.71
CA LEU A 239 -19.40 33.72 7.38
C LEU A 239 -19.20 33.58 5.86
N VAL A 240 -18.22 34.28 5.31
CA VAL A 240 -17.88 34.29 3.88
C VAL A 240 -16.62 33.47 3.59
N SER A 241 -15.62 33.53 4.48
CA SER A 241 -14.34 32.86 4.24
C SER A 241 -13.70 32.25 5.48
N ILE A 242 -13.05 31.09 5.28
CA ILE A 242 -12.22 30.39 6.26
C ILE A 242 -10.76 30.43 5.78
N GLY A 243 -9.88 30.98 6.63
CA GLY A 243 -8.47 31.22 6.34
C GLY A 243 -7.59 29.97 6.25
N VAL A 244 -6.34 30.18 5.82
CA VAL A 244 -5.32 29.14 5.70
C VAL A 244 -5.08 28.49 7.05
N SER A 245 -5.12 27.15 7.12
CA SER A 245 -4.88 26.39 8.37
C SER A 245 -5.74 26.83 9.57
N ALA A 246 -6.89 27.47 9.33
CA ALA A 246 -7.70 28.09 10.39
C ALA A 246 -8.08 27.11 11.51
N PHE A 247 -8.34 25.84 11.19
CA PHE A 247 -8.68 24.77 12.13
C PHE A 247 -7.72 23.58 12.06
N ARG A 248 -6.49 23.78 11.56
CA ARG A 248 -5.52 22.68 11.48
C ARG A 248 -5.25 22.10 12.88
N GLU A 249 -5.26 20.77 12.98
CA GLU A 249 -5.04 20.02 14.23
C GLU A 249 -6.05 20.36 15.34
N CYS A 250 -7.31 20.62 14.95
CA CYS A 250 -8.44 20.71 15.87
C CYS A 250 -9.08 19.33 16.11
N ASP A 251 -8.35 18.45 16.79
CA ASP A 251 -8.74 17.06 17.11
C ASP A 251 -9.95 16.92 18.08
N GLY A 252 -10.60 18.01 18.47
CA GLY A 252 -11.86 17.99 19.21
C GLY A 252 -13.09 18.05 18.29
N LEU A 253 -12.91 18.45 17.03
CA LEU A 253 -14.02 18.66 16.09
C LEU A 253 -14.54 17.32 15.60
N SER A 254 -15.80 17.02 15.90
CA SER A 254 -16.48 15.80 15.42
C SER A 254 -17.28 16.02 14.14
N ALA A 255 -17.77 17.24 13.94
CA ALA A 255 -18.54 17.65 12.77
C ALA A 255 -18.32 19.13 12.43
N VAL A 256 -18.42 19.48 11.15
CA VAL A 256 -18.40 20.85 10.66
C VAL A 256 -19.60 21.10 9.76
N VAL A 257 -20.33 22.19 10.00
CA VAL A 257 -21.45 22.63 9.16
C VAL A 257 -21.14 24.03 8.65
N MET A 258 -20.72 24.12 7.38
CA MET A 258 -20.46 25.41 6.74
C MET A 258 -21.78 26.07 6.33
N PRO A 259 -22.01 27.35 6.66
CA PRO A 259 -23.16 28.08 6.16
C PRO A 259 -23.03 28.32 4.66
N ASN A 260 -24.16 28.41 3.95
CA ASN A 260 -24.20 28.60 2.50
C ASN A 260 -23.66 29.96 2.03
N THR A 261 -23.37 30.87 2.96
CA THR A 261 -22.68 32.14 2.71
C THR A 261 -21.18 31.97 2.46
N VAL A 262 -20.58 30.82 2.84
CA VAL A 262 -19.16 30.56 2.63
C VAL A 262 -18.90 30.35 1.14
N THR A 263 -18.13 31.25 0.54
CA THR A 263 -17.67 31.14 -0.85
C THR A 263 -16.21 30.72 -0.95
N THR A 264 -15.43 30.88 0.13
CA THR A 264 -13.98 30.68 0.13
C THR A 264 -13.53 29.78 1.28
N LEU A 265 -12.99 28.62 0.94
CA LEU A 265 -12.24 27.73 1.83
C LEU A 265 -10.77 27.78 1.40
N ASN A 266 -9.84 27.97 2.34
CA ASN A 266 -8.41 28.06 2.04
C ASN A 266 -7.62 26.78 2.37
N LYS A 267 -6.37 26.73 1.89
CA LYS A 267 -5.49 25.56 2.01
C LYS A 267 -5.32 25.11 3.46
N ASN A 268 -5.24 23.80 3.67
CA ASN A 268 -5.03 23.17 4.97
C ASN A 268 -6.09 23.52 6.05
N ALA A 269 -7.23 24.11 5.70
CA ALA A 269 -8.16 24.71 6.67
C ALA A 269 -8.55 23.75 7.80
N TYR A 270 -8.74 22.46 7.51
CA TYR A 270 -9.07 21.41 8.47
C TYR A 270 -8.04 20.25 8.44
N GLU A 271 -6.80 20.51 8.03
CA GLU A 271 -5.74 19.49 8.02
C GLU A 271 -5.58 18.86 9.42
N SER A 272 -5.45 17.53 9.46
CA SER A 272 -5.27 16.72 10.66
C SER A 272 -6.34 16.95 11.74
N CYS A 273 -7.61 17.16 11.37
CA CYS A 273 -8.74 17.08 12.31
C CYS A 273 -9.15 15.61 12.47
N ASN A 274 -8.43 14.84 13.30
CA ASN A 274 -8.50 13.38 13.28
C ASN A 274 -9.83 12.80 13.78
N THR A 275 -10.61 13.55 14.55
CA THR A 275 -11.93 13.13 15.06
C THR A 275 -13.08 13.55 14.15
N LEU A 276 -12.81 14.31 13.09
CA LEU A 276 -13.84 14.85 12.21
C LEU A 276 -14.47 13.70 11.42
N THR A 277 -15.76 13.44 11.68
CA THR A 277 -16.49 12.32 11.05
C THR A 277 -17.35 12.75 9.88
N THR A 278 -17.87 13.98 9.91
CA THR A 278 -18.79 14.52 8.89
C THR A 278 -18.50 15.99 8.61
N VAL A 279 -18.56 16.38 7.33
CA VAL A 279 -18.47 17.78 6.90
C VAL A 279 -19.62 18.10 5.97
N THR A 280 -20.39 19.14 6.29
CA THR A 280 -21.33 19.76 5.36
C THR A 280 -20.68 20.99 4.74
N LEU A 281 -20.41 20.92 3.43
CA LEU A 281 -19.84 22.01 2.65
C LEU A 281 -20.92 23.00 2.20
N SER A 282 -20.53 24.26 1.96
CA SER A 282 -21.42 25.27 1.40
C SER A 282 -21.87 24.91 -0.01
N LEU A 283 -23.17 25.06 -0.29
CA LEU A 283 -23.76 24.75 -1.60
C LEU A 283 -23.22 25.60 -2.76
N GLY A 284 -22.60 26.75 -2.46
CA GLY A 284 -21.99 27.65 -3.45
C GLY A 284 -20.47 27.50 -3.61
N LEU A 285 -19.85 26.58 -2.86
CA LEU A 285 -18.40 26.39 -2.86
C LEU A 285 -17.92 25.84 -4.22
N GLN A 286 -16.98 26.55 -4.85
CA GLN A 286 -16.48 26.21 -6.19
C GLN A 286 -15.24 25.31 -6.17
N ALA A 287 -14.49 25.30 -5.07
CA ALA A 287 -13.25 24.55 -4.97
C ALA A 287 -13.04 23.99 -3.56
N ILE A 288 -12.52 22.77 -3.48
CA ILE A 288 -11.89 22.25 -2.26
C ILE A 288 -10.39 22.44 -2.44
N PRO A 289 -9.74 23.30 -1.64
CA PRO A 289 -8.34 23.68 -1.84
C PRO A 289 -7.38 22.57 -1.41
N ASP A 290 -6.08 22.80 -1.67
CA ASP A 290 -5.02 21.86 -1.31
C ASP A 290 -5.05 21.51 0.18
N ASN A 291 -4.95 20.21 0.48
CA ASN A 291 -4.92 19.61 1.81
C ASN A 291 -6.07 20.04 2.75
N ALA A 292 -7.20 20.52 2.23
CA ALA A 292 -8.30 21.06 3.04
C ALA A 292 -8.71 20.14 4.20
N PHE A 293 -8.76 18.83 3.95
CA PHE A 293 -9.13 17.77 4.88
C PHE A 293 -8.06 16.66 4.95
N ARG A 294 -6.80 16.99 4.62
CA ARG A 294 -5.69 16.03 4.70
C ARG A 294 -5.59 15.47 6.11
N ASP A 295 -5.37 14.16 6.22
CA ASP A 295 -5.24 13.41 7.47
C ASP A 295 -6.45 13.56 8.42
N CYS A 296 -7.65 13.83 7.89
CA CYS A 296 -8.90 13.67 8.64
C CYS A 296 -9.27 12.17 8.72
N GLY A 297 -8.51 11.40 9.51
CA GLY A 297 -8.56 9.93 9.50
C GLY A 297 -9.93 9.31 9.82
N SER A 298 -10.79 10.00 10.56
CA SER A 298 -12.14 9.54 10.93
C SER A 298 -13.25 9.99 9.98
N LEU A 299 -12.92 10.76 8.92
CA LEU A 299 -13.91 11.33 8.01
C LEU A 299 -14.57 10.23 7.18
N VAL A 300 -15.87 10.02 7.38
CA VAL A 300 -16.60 8.89 6.77
C VAL A 300 -17.28 9.30 5.46
N ASP A 301 -17.82 10.52 5.42
CA ASP A 301 -18.57 11.06 4.30
C ASP A 301 -18.37 12.58 4.16
N VAL A 302 -18.29 13.03 2.90
CA VAL A 302 -18.20 14.44 2.51
C VAL A 302 -19.05 14.65 1.27
N PRO A 303 -20.34 15.00 1.44
CA PRO A 303 -21.20 15.35 0.31
C PRO A 303 -20.60 16.54 -0.44
N LEU A 304 -20.21 16.30 -1.70
CA LEU A 304 -19.62 17.33 -2.55
C LEU A 304 -20.71 18.27 -3.08
N PRO A 305 -20.53 19.61 -3.00
CA PRO A 305 -21.58 20.55 -3.37
C PRO A 305 -21.79 20.58 -4.89
N PRO A 306 -23.03 20.81 -5.37
CA PRO A 306 -23.36 20.76 -6.80
C PRO A 306 -22.68 21.86 -7.63
N SER A 307 -22.09 22.87 -6.99
CA SER A 307 -21.34 23.95 -7.62
C SER A 307 -19.84 23.66 -7.74
N LEU A 308 -19.36 22.50 -7.26
CA LEU A 308 -17.93 22.21 -7.16
C LEU A 308 -17.29 22.04 -8.55
N VAL A 309 -16.20 22.75 -8.81
CA VAL A 309 -15.44 22.73 -10.07
C VAL A 309 -14.10 22.01 -9.93
N SER A 310 -13.44 22.12 -8.77
CA SER A 310 -12.12 21.54 -8.56
C SER A 310 -11.89 20.95 -7.17
N ILE A 311 -11.09 19.88 -7.15
CA ILE A 311 -10.56 19.24 -5.93
C ILE A 311 -9.04 19.37 -5.97
N GLY A 312 -8.49 20.04 -4.96
CA GLY A 312 -7.08 20.42 -4.83
C GLY A 312 -6.15 19.26 -4.49
N THR A 313 -4.85 19.55 -4.51
CA THR A 313 -3.81 18.57 -4.24
C THR A 313 -3.92 18.08 -2.80
N GLY A 314 -3.95 16.76 -2.58
CA GLY A 314 -4.03 16.18 -1.23
C GLY A 314 -5.31 16.53 -0.45
N ALA A 315 -6.35 17.06 -1.09
CA ALA A 315 -7.55 17.59 -0.42
C ALA A 315 -8.17 16.64 0.62
N PHE A 316 -8.18 15.33 0.32
CA PHE A 316 -8.63 14.25 1.20
C PHE A 316 -7.55 13.17 1.40
N GLU A 317 -6.28 13.53 1.24
CA GLU A 317 -5.17 12.61 1.53
C GLU A 317 -5.34 12.03 2.95
N GLN A 318 -5.14 10.72 3.13
CA GLN A 318 -5.23 10.03 4.42
C GLN A 318 -6.58 10.14 5.15
N CYS A 319 -7.67 10.45 4.43
CA CYS A 319 -9.04 10.26 4.92
C CYS A 319 -9.39 8.76 4.97
N ARG A 320 -8.73 8.02 5.86
CA ARG A 320 -8.74 6.54 5.92
C ARG A 320 -10.12 5.93 6.14
N SER A 321 -11.06 6.68 6.71
CA SER A 321 -12.44 6.21 6.95
C SER A 321 -13.43 6.54 5.82
N LEU A 322 -13.02 7.32 4.80
CA LEU A 322 -13.90 7.73 3.72
C LEU A 322 -14.32 6.50 2.91
N THR A 323 -15.62 6.30 2.74
CA THR A 323 -16.16 5.06 2.15
C THR A 323 -16.60 5.21 0.71
N SER A 324 -17.09 6.39 0.33
CA SER A 324 -17.57 6.69 -1.01
C SER A 324 -17.28 8.12 -1.43
N VAL A 325 -17.13 8.34 -2.73
CA VAL A 325 -17.03 9.67 -3.34
C VAL A 325 -18.00 9.74 -4.51
N ASN A 326 -18.82 10.79 -4.54
CA ASN A 326 -19.74 11.09 -5.65
C ASN A 326 -19.46 12.50 -6.18
N MET A 327 -18.66 12.58 -7.26
CA MET A 327 -18.31 13.85 -7.88
C MET A 327 -19.49 14.38 -8.71
N PRO A 328 -19.92 15.64 -8.51
CA PRO A 328 -20.89 16.26 -9.41
C PRO A 328 -20.24 16.53 -10.78
N ASN A 329 -21.06 16.50 -11.84
CA ASN A 329 -20.58 16.70 -13.22
C ASN A 329 -20.01 18.10 -13.49
N THR A 330 -20.11 19.03 -12.54
CA THR A 330 -19.44 20.34 -12.60
C THR A 330 -17.94 20.24 -12.36
N VAL A 331 -17.45 19.15 -11.76
CA VAL A 331 -16.02 18.97 -11.48
C VAL A 331 -15.28 18.69 -12.78
N THR A 332 -14.34 19.56 -13.14
CA THR A 332 -13.48 19.39 -14.32
C THR A 332 -12.04 19.04 -13.96
N THR A 333 -11.66 19.24 -12.70
CA THR A 333 -10.27 19.16 -12.24
C THR A 333 -10.16 18.35 -10.95
N LEU A 334 -9.38 17.26 -11.02
CA LEU A 334 -8.95 16.44 -9.88
C LEU A 334 -7.42 16.49 -9.82
N ASN A 335 -6.88 17.21 -8.84
CA ASN A 335 -5.43 17.37 -8.68
C ASN A 335 -4.77 16.18 -7.98
N ASN A 336 -3.44 16.23 -7.92
CA ASN A 336 -2.59 15.15 -7.45
C ASN A 336 -2.89 14.74 -6.00
N SER A 337 -2.78 13.45 -5.71
CA SER A 337 -2.94 12.86 -4.37
C SER A 337 -4.28 13.18 -3.69
N ALA A 338 -5.30 13.65 -4.42
CA ALA A 338 -6.54 14.14 -3.83
C ALA A 338 -7.20 13.15 -2.85
N TYR A 339 -7.11 11.84 -3.11
CA TYR A 339 -7.61 10.76 -2.25
C TYR A 339 -6.51 9.74 -1.90
N TYR A 340 -5.24 10.17 -1.87
CA TYR A 340 -4.10 9.31 -1.52
C TYR A 340 -4.32 8.62 -0.16
N VAL A 341 -4.18 7.30 -0.09
CA VAL A 341 -4.32 6.50 1.16
C VAL A 341 -5.73 6.60 1.80
N CYS A 342 -6.78 6.80 0.99
CA CYS A 342 -8.16 6.59 1.43
C CYS A 342 -8.47 5.08 1.49
N THR A 343 -7.92 4.39 2.49
CA THR A 343 -7.87 2.91 2.53
C THR A 343 -9.24 2.23 2.63
N ASN A 344 -10.30 2.90 3.11
CA ASN A 344 -11.67 2.38 3.15
C ASN A 344 -12.55 2.80 1.97
N LEU A 345 -12.01 3.55 1.00
CA LEU A 345 -12.76 4.00 -0.17
C LEU A 345 -13.13 2.80 -1.04
N LYS A 346 -14.43 2.56 -1.22
CA LYS A 346 -14.98 1.42 -1.98
C LYS A 346 -15.63 1.84 -3.27
N GLU A 347 -16.33 2.97 -3.26
CA GLU A 347 -17.16 3.45 -4.36
C GLU A 347 -16.71 4.85 -4.77
N VAL A 348 -16.34 5.01 -6.03
CA VAL A 348 -15.97 6.32 -6.59
C VAL A 348 -16.76 6.52 -7.88
N LYS A 349 -17.60 7.55 -7.89
CA LYS A 349 -18.20 8.08 -9.10
C LYS A 349 -17.47 9.35 -9.50
N LEU A 350 -16.77 9.28 -10.64
CA LEU A 350 -16.09 10.41 -11.25
C LEU A 350 -17.08 11.30 -12.01
N SER A 351 -16.68 12.54 -12.26
CA SER A 351 -17.45 13.48 -13.08
C SER A 351 -17.31 13.16 -14.57
N GLU A 352 -18.41 13.20 -15.32
CA GLU A 352 -18.43 13.02 -16.78
C GLU A 352 -17.70 14.12 -17.57
N ASN A 353 -17.28 15.20 -16.90
CA ASN A 353 -16.53 16.31 -17.50
C ASN A 353 -15.08 16.38 -17.00
N LEU A 354 -14.62 15.35 -16.28
CA LEU A 354 -13.27 15.29 -15.74
C LEU A 354 -12.24 15.15 -16.88
N LYS A 355 -11.24 16.02 -16.93
CA LYS A 355 -10.23 16.02 -18.01
C LYS A 355 -9.12 15.01 -17.81
N ASN A 356 -8.63 14.88 -16.58
CA ASN A 356 -7.51 14.02 -16.20
C ASN A 356 -7.73 13.48 -14.79
N ILE A 357 -7.09 12.36 -14.48
CA ILE A 357 -6.94 11.87 -13.10
C ILE A 357 -5.53 12.23 -12.66
N GLY A 358 -5.39 13.11 -11.66
CA GLY A 358 -4.10 13.60 -11.18
C GLY A 358 -3.18 12.50 -10.63
N ASP A 359 -1.88 12.79 -10.53
CA ASP A 359 -0.88 11.84 -10.07
C ASP A 359 -1.23 11.30 -8.67
N ALA A 360 -1.12 9.99 -8.47
CA ALA A 360 -1.40 9.32 -7.20
C ALA A 360 -2.79 9.59 -6.58
N SER A 361 -3.76 10.11 -7.35
CA SER A 361 -5.06 10.57 -6.81
C SER A 361 -5.79 9.50 -5.98
N PHE A 362 -5.74 8.23 -6.38
CA PHE A 362 -6.35 7.10 -5.67
C PHE A 362 -5.29 6.05 -5.25
N CYS A 363 -4.02 6.43 -5.17
CA CYS A 363 -2.96 5.51 -4.75
C CYS A 363 -3.24 5.00 -3.32
N GLU A 364 -3.03 3.70 -3.12
CA GLU A 364 -3.30 2.99 -1.86
C GLU A 364 -4.77 3.03 -1.38
N CYS A 365 -5.73 3.26 -2.28
CA CYS A 365 -7.16 3.01 -2.04
C CYS A 365 -7.45 1.49 -2.03
N GLY A 366 -6.93 0.79 -1.01
CA GLY A 366 -6.88 -0.67 -0.96
C GLY A 366 -8.23 -1.40 -0.91
N ASN A 367 -9.34 -0.69 -0.72
CA ASN A 367 -10.70 -1.24 -0.76
C ASN A 367 -11.51 -0.86 -2.01
N LEU A 368 -10.93 -0.12 -2.97
CA LEU A 368 -11.60 0.22 -4.22
C LEU A 368 -11.74 -1.04 -5.07
N ILE A 369 -12.98 -1.40 -5.44
CA ILE A 369 -13.29 -2.65 -6.15
C ILE A 369 -13.40 -2.41 -7.66
N SER A 370 -14.03 -1.30 -8.04
CA SER A 370 -14.24 -0.94 -9.44
C SER A 370 -14.11 0.56 -9.65
N ILE A 371 -13.66 0.95 -10.83
CA ILE A 371 -13.67 2.35 -11.27
C ILE A 371 -14.09 2.43 -12.73
N ASP A 372 -14.97 3.38 -13.04
CA ASP A 372 -15.35 3.76 -14.39
C ASP A 372 -14.66 5.09 -14.71
N ILE A 373 -13.80 5.10 -15.74
CA ILE A 373 -12.99 6.26 -16.13
C ILE A 373 -13.71 7.01 -17.25
N PRO A 374 -14.34 8.18 -17.02
CA PRO A 374 -15.22 8.82 -18.00
C PRO A 374 -14.54 9.12 -19.34
N ALA A 375 -15.32 9.13 -20.42
CA ALA A 375 -14.81 9.36 -21.79
C ALA A 375 -14.15 10.74 -21.99
N SER A 376 -14.42 11.71 -21.10
CA SER A 376 -13.76 13.02 -21.09
C SER A 376 -12.30 12.98 -20.61
N VAL A 377 -11.88 11.88 -19.98
CA VAL A 377 -10.53 11.72 -19.43
C VAL A 377 -9.56 11.37 -20.55
N SER A 378 -8.63 12.28 -20.86
CA SER A 378 -7.58 12.03 -21.86
C SER A 378 -6.39 11.27 -21.32
N THR A 379 -6.11 11.40 -20.01
CA THR A 379 -4.93 10.81 -19.38
C THR A 379 -5.22 10.29 -17.98
N ILE A 380 -4.73 9.08 -17.69
CA ILE A 380 -4.59 8.55 -16.33
C ILE A 380 -3.13 8.80 -15.91
N ASN A 381 -2.90 9.75 -15.00
CA ASN A 381 -1.55 10.15 -14.60
C ASN A 381 -0.82 9.08 -13.76
N SER A 382 0.45 9.37 -13.46
CA SER A 382 1.34 8.40 -12.82
C SER A 382 0.82 8.02 -11.44
N HIS A 383 0.93 6.74 -11.11
CA HIS A 383 0.50 6.17 -9.82
C HIS A 383 -0.98 6.33 -9.45
N ALA A 384 -1.84 6.81 -10.37
CA ALA A 384 -3.24 7.17 -10.07
C ALA A 384 -4.01 6.12 -9.25
N PHE A 385 -3.83 4.82 -9.54
CA PHE A 385 -4.45 3.68 -8.85
C PHE A 385 -3.43 2.70 -8.28
N ARG A 386 -2.17 3.12 -8.09
CA ARG A 386 -1.11 2.24 -7.57
C ARG A 386 -1.55 1.63 -6.24
N ASN A 387 -1.28 0.34 -6.05
CA ASN A 387 -1.64 -0.43 -4.85
C ASN A 387 -3.15 -0.42 -4.50
N CYS A 388 -4.04 -0.21 -5.47
CA CYS A 388 -5.46 -0.54 -5.32
C CYS A 388 -5.62 -2.07 -5.39
N VAL A 389 -5.22 -2.77 -4.32
CA VAL A 389 -5.03 -4.23 -4.32
C VAL A 389 -6.32 -5.04 -4.54
N LYS A 390 -7.48 -4.46 -4.24
CA LYS A 390 -8.81 -5.06 -4.47
C LYS A 390 -9.49 -4.57 -5.75
N LEU A 391 -8.82 -3.76 -6.57
CA LEU A 391 -9.38 -3.28 -7.83
C LEU A 391 -9.49 -4.45 -8.80
N GLU A 392 -10.72 -4.89 -9.05
CA GLU A 392 -11.06 -6.03 -9.90
C GLU A 392 -11.45 -5.58 -11.31
N THR A 393 -12.17 -4.45 -11.42
CA THR A 393 -12.72 -3.95 -12.69
C THR A 393 -12.32 -2.50 -12.93
N VAL A 394 -11.77 -2.25 -14.11
CA VAL A 394 -11.50 -0.89 -14.62
C VAL A 394 -12.18 -0.78 -15.97
N THR A 395 -13.12 0.15 -16.09
CA THR A 395 -13.75 0.49 -17.37
C THR A 395 -13.04 1.71 -17.94
N LEU A 396 -12.48 1.54 -19.14
CA LEU A 396 -11.82 2.60 -19.92
C LEU A 396 -12.67 2.88 -21.16
N HIS A 397 -12.85 4.13 -21.52
CA HIS A 397 -13.67 4.54 -22.67
C HIS A 397 -12.84 5.19 -23.77
N GLU A 398 -13.40 5.22 -24.98
CA GLU A 398 -12.84 5.97 -26.10
C GLU A 398 -12.71 7.46 -25.75
N GLY A 399 -11.56 8.04 -26.09
CA GLY A 399 -11.15 9.39 -25.68
C GLY A 399 -9.83 9.37 -24.89
N LEU A 400 -9.58 8.29 -24.13
CA LEU A 400 -8.34 8.07 -23.40
C LEU A 400 -7.14 7.94 -24.35
N GLN A 401 -6.13 8.77 -24.17
CA GLN A 401 -4.93 8.84 -25.01
C GLN A 401 -3.72 8.15 -24.38
N SER A 402 -3.56 8.26 -23.06
CA SER A 402 -2.39 7.70 -22.37
C SER A 402 -2.69 7.13 -20.99
N ILE A 403 -1.98 6.05 -20.66
CA ILE A 403 -1.92 5.42 -19.35
C ILE A 403 -0.51 5.60 -18.83
N GLU A 404 -0.30 6.53 -17.89
CA GLU A 404 1.02 6.93 -17.43
C GLU A 404 1.64 5.94 -16.43
N GLY A 405 2.87 6.24 -16.02
CA GLY A 405 3.73 5.32 -15.28
C GLY A 405 3.15 4.83 -13.96
N ALA A 406 3.23 3.51 -13.72
CA ALA A 406 2.76 2.83 -12.52
C ALA A 406 1.30 3.14 -12.12
N SER A 407 0.47 3.60 -13.06
CA SER A 407 -0.94 3.96 -12.85
C SER A 407 -1.76 2.83 -12.22
N PHE A 408 -1.52 1.58 -12.60
CA PHE A 408 -2.15 0.37 -12.05
C PHE A 408 -1.14 -0.61 -11.43
N SER A 409 0.05 -0.12 -11.05
CA SER A 409 1.07 -0.96 -10.40
C SER A 409 0.53 -1.53 -9.07
N GLY A 410 0.69 -2.82 -8.83
CA GLY A 410 0.23 -3.49 -7.61
C GLY A 410 -1.28 -3.75 -7.55
N CYS A 411 -2.05 -3.53 -8.63
CA CYS A 411 -3.45 -3.92 -8.75
C CYS A 411 -3.59 -5.44 -8.94
N LYS A 412 -3.31 -6.19 -7.87
CA LYS A 412 -3.21 -7.66 -7.88
C LYS A 412 -4.53 -8.39 -8.20
N SER A 413 -5.66 -7.73 -8.01
CA SER A 413 -6.99 -8.29 -8.32
C SER A 413 -7.49 -7.96 -9.73
N LEU A 414 -6.78 -7.09 -10.47
CA LEU A 414 -7.16 -6.70 -11.83
C LEU A 414 -6.76 -7.79 -12.81
N VAL A 415 -7.71 -8.66 -13.18
CA VAL A 415 -7.45 -9.86 -14.00
C VAL A 415 -7.42 -9.59 -15.50
N SER A 416 -8.17 -8.58 -15.95
CA SER A 416 -8.25 -8.16 -17.34
C SER A 416 -8.60 -6.68 -17.44
N VAL A 417 -8.11 -6.02 -18.48
CA VAL A 417 -8.49 -4.65 -18.83
C VAL A 417 -8.59 -4.56 -20.35
N THR A 418 -9.61 -3.87 -20.86
CA THR A 418 -9.73 -3.55 -22.28
C THR A 418 -9.17 -2.15 -22.48
N ILE A 419 -8.11 -2.04 -23.27
CA ILE A 419 -7.49 -0.76 -23.61
C ILE A 419 -8.22 -0.20 -24.86
N PRO A 420 -8.80 1.01 -24.81
CA PRO A 420 -9.50 1.63 -25.95
C PRO A 420 -8.58 1.89 -27.16
N GLU A 421 -9.15 1.96 -28.36
CA GLU A 421 -8.41 2.20 -29.62
C GLU A 421 -7.92 3.66 -29.75
N THR A 422 -8.23 4.54 -28.81
CA THR A 422 -7.65 5.88 -28.71
C THR A 422 -6.31 5.91 -27.96
N VAL A 423 -5.93 4.86 -27.24
CA VAL A 423 -4.72 4.86 -26.41
C VAL A 423 -3.48 4.71 -27.27
N THR A 424 -2.54 5.63 -27.15
CA THR A 424 -1.30 5.67 -27.94
C THR A 424 -0.05 5.28 -27.15
N SER A 425 -0.10 5.36 -25.81
CA SER A 425 1.04 5.04 -24.94
C SER A 425 0.64 4.31 -23.64
N ILE A 426 1.48 3.36 -23.24
CA ILE A 426 1.43 2.66 -21.96
C ILE A 426 2.74 2.95 -21.22
N GLY A 427 2.67 3.56 -20.04
CA GLY A 427 3.80 4.08 -19.30
C GLY A 427 4.68 3.02 -18.62
N VAL A 428 5.80 3.48 -18.07
CA VAL A 428 6.73 2.67 -17.27
C VAL A 428 6.00 2.04 -16.09
N GLU A 429 6.12 0.72 -15.91
CA GLU A 429 5.50 -0.02 -14.78
C GLU A 429 3.96 0.10 -14.70
N ALA A 430 3.29 0.57 -15.76
CA ALA A 430 1.85 0.89 -15.74
C ALA A 430 0.97 -0.23 -15.15
N PHE A 431 1.30 -1.50 -15.43
CA PHE A 431 0.63 -2.68 -14.90
C PHE A 431 1.61 -3.64 -14.18
N ASP A 432 2.71 -3.12 -13.62
CA ASP A 432 3.66 -3.91 -12.82
C ASP A 432 2.95 -4.57 -11.63
N ASN A 433 3.26 -5.85 -11.37
CA ASN A 433 2.70 -6.63 -10.27
C ASN A 433 1.15 -6.63 -10.24
N SER A 434 0.53 -6.57 -11.42
CA SER A 434 -0.92 -6.64 -11.59
C SER A 434 -1.42 -8.09 -11.65
N GLY A 435 -2.72 -8.28 -11.46
CA GLY A 435 -3.38 -9.58 -11.60
C GLY A 435 -3.58 -10.05 -13.05
N LEU A 436 -3.12 -9.27 -14.04
CA LEU A 436 -3.52 -9.43 -15.44
C LEU A 436 -3.16 -10.82 -15.97
N ARG A 437 -4.14 -11.53 -16.52
CA ARG A 437 -3.96 -12.86 -17.15
C ARG A 437 -3.93 -12.78 -18.67
N SER A 438 -4.60 -11.78 -19.21
CA SER A 438 -4.65 -11.46 -20.64
C SER A 438 -4.77 -9.95 -20.79
N ILE A 439 -4.16 -9.41 -21.84
CA ILE A 439 -4.35 -8.04 -22.27
C ILE A 439 -4.30 -8.00 -23.80
N ILE A 440 -5.17 -7.19 -24.39
CA ILE A 440 -5.13 -6.87 -25.81
C ILE A 440 -4.51 -5.48 -25.93
N ILE A 441 -3.40 -5.38 -26.65
CA ILE A 441 -2.76 -4.10 -26.96
C ILE A 441 -3.36 -3.61 -28.29
N PRO A 442 -4.10 -2.49 -28.32
CA PRO A 442 -4.73 -2.00 -29.54
C PRO A 442 -3.70 -1.49 -30.53
N ARG A 443 -4.08 -1.41 -31.81
CA ARG A 443 -3.19 -0.97 -32.90
C ARG A 443 -2.89 0.53 -32.85
N SER A 444 -3.59 1.27 -32.02
CA SER A 444 -3.26 2.67 -31.74
C SER A 444 -2.00 2.85 -30.90
N VAL A 445 -1.58 1.82 -30.15
CA VAL A 445 -0.40 1.92 -29.28
C VAL A 445 0.87 2.02 -30.11
N THR A 446 1.67 3.05 -29.81
CA THR A 446 2.96 3.33 -30.48
C THR A 446 4.14 3.25 -29.54
N SER A 447 3.92 3.31 -28.22
CA SER A 447 4.97 3.29 -27.19
C SER A 447 4.56 2.52 -25.94
N MET A 448 5.48 1.72 -25.40
CA MET A 448 5.33 0.94 -24.18
C MET A 448 6.55 1.13 -23.29
N GLY A 449 6.38 1.64 -22.07
CA GLY A 449 7.48 1.96 -21.15
C GLY A 449 8.12 0.74 -20.48
N ASP A 450 9.29 0.95 -19.87
CA ASP A 450 10.04 -0.07 -19.12
C ASP A 450 9.14 -0.81 -18.11
N ARG A 451 9.32 -2.13 -18.00
CA ARG A 451 8.64 -2.95 -16.99
C ARG A 451 7.10 -2.90 -16.99
N ALA A 452 6.46 -2.40 -18.06
CA ALA A 452 5.02 -2.15 -18.11
C ALA A 452 4.12 -3.31 -17.61
N PHE A 453 4.51 -4.57 -17.79
CA PHE A 453 3.76 -5.75 -17.34
C PHE A 453 4.58 -6.69 -16.45
N THR A 454 5.64 -6.21 -15.81
CA THR A 454 6.50 -7.04 -14.94
C THR A 454 5.67 -7.69 -13.83
N TYR A 455 6.00 -8.92 -13.45
CA TYR A 455 5.29 -9.72 -12.42
C TYR A 455 3.79 -9.90 -12.64
N SER A 456 3.29 -9.70 -13.86
CA SER A 456 1.89 -9.97 -14.21
C SER A 456 1.63 -11.47 -14.40
N GLY A 457 0.35 -11.86 -14.33
CA GLY A 457 -0.12 -13.23 -14.56
C GLY A 457 -0.30 -13.62 -16.03
N LEU A 458 0.26 -12.86 -16.98
CA LEU A 458 0.04 -13.00 -18.41
C LEU A 458 0.46 -14.40 -18.91
N ARG A 459 -0.39 -15.02 -19.74
CA ARG A 459 -0.09 -16.30 -20.40
C ARG A 459 0.49 -16.12 -21.81
N SER A 460 0.00 -15.11 -22.51
CA SER A 460 0.43 -14.70 -23.84
C SER A 460 0.26 -13.20 -23.99
N ILE A 461 1.02 -12.60 -24.90
CA ILE A 461 0.90 -11.20 -25.27
C ILE A 461 1.25 -11.02 -26.75
N THR A 462 0.54 -10.12 -27.42
CA THR A 462 0.89 -9.64 -28.76
C THR A 462 1.36 -8.20 -28.66
N ILE A 463 2.55 -7.93 -29.20
CA ILE A 463 3.07 -6.57 -29.38
C ILE A 463 2.80 -6.18 -30.84
N PRO A 464 1.86 -5.25 -31.11
CA PRO A 464 1.36 -5.00 -32.45
C PRO A 464 2.38 -4.26 -33.33
N GLU A 465 2.21 -4.37 -34.65
CA GLU A 465 3.12 -3.79 -35.66
C GLU A 465 3.34 -2.27 -35.52
N THR A 466 2.37 -1.58 -34.91
CA THR A 466 2.33 -0.12 -34.73
C THR A 466 3.26 0.38 -33.63
N VAL A 467 3.77 -0.52 -32.77
CA VAL A 467 4.66 -0.13 -31.67
C VAL A 467 6.04 0.23 -32.21
N THR A 468 6.44 1.46 -31.96
CA THR A 468 7.73 2.01 -32.40
C THR A 468 8.78 2.06 -31.29
N SER A 469 8.36 1.97 -30.03
CA SER A 469 9.22 1.99 -28.85
C SER A 469 8.71 0.99 -27.80
N VAL A 470 9.60 0.11 -27.33
CA VAL A 470 9.33 -0.85 -26.25
C VAL A 470 10.46 -0.76 -25.24
N GLY A 471 10.09 -0.51 -23.98
CA GLY A 471 11.01 -0.43 -22.87
C GLY A 471 11.65 -1.78 -22.49
N GLY A 472 12.66 -1.70 -21.64
CA GLY A 472 13.35 -2.88 -21.10
C GLY A 472 12.49 -3.66 -20.11
N GLY A 473 12.58 -4.99 -20.18
CA GLY A 473 12.04 -5.90 -19.17
C GLY A 473 10.53 -5.87 -19.02
N ILE A 474 9.77 -5.45 -20.05
CA ILE A 474 8.31 -5.31 -19.98
C ILE A 474 7.57 -6.56 -19.48
N LEU A 475 8.17 -7.74 -19.59
CA LEU A 475 7.59 -9.04 -19.21
C LEU A 475 8.41 -9.77 -18.15
N ASN A 476 9.36 -9.10 -17.49
CA ASN A 476 10.18 -9.72 -16.46
C ASN A 476 9.30 -10.28 -15.33
N GLY A 477 9.63 -11.47 -14.81
CA GLY A 477 8.86 -12.10 -13.74
C GLY A 477 7.47 -12.61 -14.12
N CYS A 478 7.03 -12.51 -15.39
CA CYS A 478 5.78 -13.11 -15.88
C CYS A 478 5.89 -14.65 -15.92
N SER A 479 5.81 -15.29 -14.75
CA SER A 479 6.03 -16.74 -14.56
C SER A 479 4.98 -17.65 -15.23
N ARG A 480 3.89 -17.07 -15.75
CA ARG A 480 2.82 -17.78 -16.47
C ARG A 480 2.94 -17.66 -17.99
N LEU A 481 3.90 -16.88 -18.47
CA LEU A 481 4.07 -16.60 -19.89
C LEU A 481 4.56 -17.83 -20.63
N THR A 482 3.88 -18.16 -21.72
CA THR A 482 4.19 -19.32 -22.58
C THR A 482 4.44 -18.92 -24.02
N SER A 483 3.89 -17.78 -24.45
CA SER A 483 4.08 -17.27 -25.80
C SER A 483 4.14 -15.74 -25.83
N ILE A 484 4.92 -15.21 -26.78
CA ILE A 484 4.97 -13.80 -27.15
C ILE A 484 4.83 -13.74 -28.66
N PHE A 485 3.91 -12.93 -29.15
CA PHE A 485 3.79 -12.60 -30.57
C PHE A 485 4.35 -11.20 -30.79
N TRP A 486 5.41 -11.11 -31.57
CA TRP A 486 6.08 -9.86 -31.93
C TRP A 486 5.73 -9.52 -33.37
N GLU A 487 4.75 -8.63 -33.54
CA GLU A 487 4.33 -8.14 -34.86
C GLU A 487 5.15 -6.92 -35.29
N CYS A 488 5.89 -6.27 -34.38
CA CYS A 488 6.71 -5.11 -34.70
C CYS A 488 7.78 -5.43 -35.76
N ASN A 489 7.95 -4.52 -36.71
CA ASN A 489 9.07 -4.54 -37.65
C ASN A 489 10.31 -3.81 -37.09
N ARG A 490 10.58 -4.01 -35.80
CA ARG A 490 11.74 -3.47 -35.09
C ARG A 490 12.38 -4.56 -34.26
N ASP A 491 13.69 -4.40 -34.03
CA ASP A 491 14.47 -5.30 -33.20
C ASP A 491 13.83 -5.47 -31.82
N VAL A 492 13.82 -6.71 -31.34
CA VAL A 492 13.28 -7.07 -30.03
C VAL A 492 14.29 -6.63 -28.96
N PRO A 493 13.95 -5.69 -28.08
CA PRO A 493 14.83 -5.33 -26.97
C PRO A 493 14.83 -6.44 -25.92
N ASN A 494 15.59 -6.27 -24.83
CA ASN A 494 15.56 -7.22 -23.72
C ASN A 494 14.24 -7.11 -22.93
N ILE A 495 13.18 -7.73 -23.45
CA ILE A 495 11.81 -7.67 -22.88
C ILE A 495 11.58 -8.70 -21.76
N ILE A 496 12.36 -9.79 -21.74
CA ILE A 496 12.33 -10.88 -20.75
C ILE A 496 13.66 -11.65 -20.79
N ASP A 497 14.08 -12.29 -19.70
CA ASP A 497 15.09 -13.35 -19.78
C ASP A 497 14.49 -14.64 -20.36
N LEU A 498 14.40 -14.71 -21.69
CA LEU A 498 13.77 -15.83 -22.39
C LEU A 498 14.44 -17.18 -22.07
N ASN A 499 15.75 -17.18 -21.79
CA ASN A 499 16.56 -18.37 -21.56
C ASN A 499 16.28 -19.08 -20.23
N SER A 500 15.63 -18.42 -19.26
CA SER A 500 15.19 -19.05 -18.00
C SER A 500 13.75 -19.58 -18.07
N THR A 501 13.13 -19.54 -19.25
CA THR A 501 11.74 -19.94 -19.49
C THR A 501 11.64 -21.03 -20.56
N SER A 502 10.44 -21.63 -20.70
CA SER A 502 10.04 -22.41 -21.88
C SER A 502 9.13 -21.59 -22.81
N CYS A 503 9.12 -20.25 -22.66
CA CYS A 503 8.27 -19.36 -23.46
C CYS A 503 8.76 -19.32 -24.91
N LEU A 504 7.82 -19.27 -25.85
CA LEU A 504 8.06 -19.21 -27.29
C LEU A 504 7.87 -17.78 -27.80
N LEU A 505 8.86 -17.24 -28.52
CA LEU A 505 8.78 -15.93 -29.16
C LEU A 505 8.54 -16.11 -30.67
N TYR A 506 7.38 -15.69 -31.15
CA TYR A 506 7.01 -15.71 -32.57
C TYR A 506 7.27 -14.35 -33.19
N LEU A 507 8.14 -14.29 -34.20
CA LEU A 507 8.43 -13.09 -34.97
C LEU A 507 7.58 -13.04 -36.23
N SER A 508 7.05 -11.87 -36.57
CA SER A 508 6.34 -11.64 -37.84
C SER A 508 7.24 -11.05 -38.94
N HIS A 509 8.38 -10.48 -38.55
CA HIS A 509 9.35 -9.82 -39.43
C HIS A 509 10.77 -10.33 -39.15
N ASP A 510 11.67 -10.20 -40.12
CA ASP A 510 13.10 -10.49 -39.95
C ASP A 510 13.76 -9.37 -39.15
N VAL A 511 13.74 -9.52 -37.81
CA VAL A 511 14.20 -8.53 -36.83
C VAL A 511 15.21 -9.16 -35.90
N LYS A 512 16.13 -8.36 -35.36
CA LYS A 512 17.15 -8.89 -34.43
C LYS A 512 16.55 -9.10 -33.06
N CYS A 513 16.94 -10.19 -32.42
CA CYS A 513 16.75 -10.44 -31.00
C CYS A 513 18.11 -10.51 -30.28
N PRO A 514 18.15 -10.47 -28.94
CA PRO A 514 19.37 -10.76 -28.19
C PRO A 514 19.97 -12.10 -28.63
N SER A 515 21.25 -12.11 -29.02
CA SER A 515 21.91 -13.26 -29.65
C SER A 515 22.00 -14.51 -28.78
N THR A 516 21.83 -14.35 -27.46
CA THR A 516 21.83 -15.45 -26.49
C THR A 516 20.48 -16.17 -26.43
N TRP A 517 19.41 -15.57 -26.94
CA TRP A 517 18.07 -16.13 -26.78
C TRP A 517 17.90 -17.41 -27.60
N LYS A 518 17.28 -18.37 -26.93
CA LYS A 518 16.70 -19.58 -27.52
C LYS A 518 15.18 -19.42 -27.55
N ASN A 519 14.46 -20.34 -28.17
CA ASN A 519 13.00 -20.31 -28.25
C ASN A 519 12.43 -19.19 -29.14
N VAL A 520 13.19 -18.75 -30.14
CA VAL A 520 12.75 -17.78 -31.14
C VAL A 520 12.32 -18.52 -32.41
N ILE A 521 11.10 -18.24 -32.85
CA ILE A 521 10.50 -18.75 -34.08
C ILE A 521 10.52 -17.61 -35.09
N GLU A 522 11.31 -17.78 -36.15
CA GLU A 522 11.44 -16.83 -37.25
C GLU A 522 10.12 -16.74 -38.06
N PRO A 523 9.92 -15.68 -38.88
CA PRO A 523 8.68 -15.49 -39.65
C PRO A 523 8.27 -16.67 -40.54
N GLY A 524 9.25 -17.47 -40.98
CA GLY A 524 9.03 -18.71 -41.75
C GLY A 524 8.54 -19.91 -40.92
N GLY A 525 8.31 -19.75 -39.62
CA GLY A 525 7.92 -20.85 -38.72
C GLY A 525 9.06 -21.82 -38.42
N VAL A 526 10.31 -21.34 -38.42
CA VAL A 526 11.50 -22.15 -38.12
C VAL A 526 12.23 -21.56 -36.93
N ALA A 527 12.59 -22.40 -35.96
CA ALA A 527 13.42 -22.05 -34.83
C ALA A 527 14.77 -22.76 -34.93
N GLN A 528 15.87 -22.04 -34.75
CA GLN A 528 17.18 -22.70 -34.74
C GLN A 528 17.35 -23.59 -33.50
N THR A 529 16.94 -23.12 -32.32
CA THR A 529 17.08 -23.92 -31.10
C THR A 529 15.95 -23.63 -30.14
N ILE A 530 15.28 -24.69 -29.71
CA ILE A 530 14.32 -24.69 -28.61
C ILE A 530 14.96 -25.37 -27.40
N VAL A 531 14.89 -24.74 -26.24
CA VAL A 531 15.33 -25.28 -24.96
C VAL A 531 14.16 -25.18 -23.98
N LEU A 532 13.60 -26.33 -23.64
CA LEU A 532 12.54 -26.47 -22.65
C LEU A 532 13.16 -26.62 -21.26
N LYS A 533 12.60 -25.91 -20.29
CA LYS A 533 13.09 -25.88 -18.91
C LYS A 533 12.19 -26.69 -17.99
N ASN A 534 12.81 -27.53 -17.16
CA ASN A 534 12.11 -28.32 -16.15
C ASN A 534 11.22 -27.42 -15.27
N GLU A 535 10.00 -27.89 -14.98
CA GLU A 535 8.98 -27.20 -14.16
C GLU A 535 8.56 -25.81 -14.67
N LYS A 536 8.95 -25.42 -15.89
CA LYS A 536 8.46 -24.21 -16.55
C LYS A 536 7.34 -24.56 -17.51
N ARG A 537 6.27 -23.77 -17.46
CA ARG A 537 5.09 -23.95 -18.32
C ARG A 537 5.47 -23.90 -19.78
N TYR A 538 4.83 -24.75 -20.56
CA TYR A 538 4.98 -24.79 -22.01
C TYR A 538 3.61 -24.85 -22.67
N LEU A 539 3.41 -24.01 -23.68
CA LEU A 539 2.26 -24.06 -24.55
C LEU A 539 2.72 -23.59 -25.93
N CYS A 540 2.51 -24.42 -26.94
CA CYS A 540 2.71 -24.11 -28.33
C CYS A 540 1.37 -23.67 -28.94
N PRO A 541 1.10 -22.35 -29.07
CA PRO A 541 -0.15 -21.86 -29.65
C PRO A 541 -0.16 -21.92 -31.18
N LYS A 542 0.99 -22.10 -31.83
CA LYS A 542 1.13 -22.12 -33.28
C LYS A 542 2.27 -23.05 -33.68
N ALA A 543 1.97 -23.97 -34.60
CA ALA A 543 2.94 -24.96 -35.08
C ALA A 543 4.19 -24.32 -35.72
N PHE A 544 5.35 -24.97 -35.57
CA PHE A 544 6.63 -24.54 -36.13
C PHE A 544 7.60 -25.73 -36.26
N THR A 545 8.73 -25.55 -36.94
CA THR A 545 9.82 -26.53 -37.02
C THR A 545 11.01 -26.06 -36.20
N ALA A 546 11.63 -26.96 -35.44
CA ALA A 546 12.87 -26.70 -34.72
C ALA A 546 14.03 -27.49 -35.33
N ASN A 547 15.11 -26.82 -35.69
CA ASN A 547 16.34 -27.49 -36.14
C ASN A 547 16.95 -28.32 -35.01
N LYS A 548 16.84 -27.82 -33.77
CA LYS A 548 17.22 -28.53 -32.56
C LYS A 548 16.25 -28.21 -31.43
N ILE A 549 15.80 -29.22 -30.71
CA ILE A 549 15.06 -29.07 -29.46
C ILE A 549 15.74 -29.86 -28.35
N SER A 550 15.78 -29.32 -27.14
CA SER A 550 16.25 -30.03 -25.97
C SER A 550 15.42 -29.79 -24.72
N TYR A 551 15.42 -30.78 -23.84
CA TYR A 551 14.88 -30.71 -22.48
C TYR A 551 15.88 -31.38 -21.53
N THR A 552 16.21 -30.71 -20.42
CA THR A 552 17.13 -31.26 -19.42
C THR A 552 16.42 -31.33 -18.07
N ARG A 553 16.52 -32.50 -17.41
CA ARG A 553 16.01 -32.73 -16.05
C ARG A 553 17.06 -33.45 -15.20
N GLU A 554 17.10 -33.13 -13.92
CA GLU A 554 17.95 -33.82 -12.96
C GLU A 554 17.32 -35.14 -12.47
N PHE A 555 18.10 -36.21 -12.44
CA PHE A 555 17.72 -37.50 -11.88
C PHE A 555 18.64 -37.84 -10.71
N THR A 556 18.12 -37.85 -9.48
CA THR A 556 18.91 -38.15 -8.26
C THR A 556 18.35 -39.29 -7.42
N MET A 557 17.18 -39.81 -7.79
CA MET A 557 16.52 -40.87 -7.03
C MET A 557 17.34 -42.15 -7.07
N LYS A 558 17.44 -42.81 -5.91
CA LYS A 558 18.06 -44.13 -5.79
C LYS A 558 17.06 -45.18 -6.28
N THR A 559 17.55 -46.10 -7.10
CA THR A 559 16.80 -47.31 -7.48
C THR A 559 17.15 -48.42 -6.52
N ILE A 560 16.21 -49.33 -6.24
CA ILE A 560 16.45 -50.49 -5.39
C ILE A 560 16.12 -51.74 -6.21
N PRO A 561 17.11 -52.57 -6.57
CA PRO A 561 16.84 -53.80 -7.33
C PRO A 561 15.84 -54.69 -6.58
N GLY A 562 14.87 -55.26 -7.29
CA GLY A 562 13.83 -56.10 -6.68
C GLY A 562 12.66 -55.34 -6.04
N LYS A 563 12.69 -54.00 -6.04
CA LYS A 563 11.61 -53.14 -5.53
C LYS A 563 11.19 -52.10 -6.56
N ALA A 564 9.92 -51.72 -6.52
CA ALA A 564 9.45 -50.51 -7.18
C ALA A 564 10.03 -49.30 -6.45
N ALA A 565 11.12 -48.70 -6.95
CA ALA A 565 11.75 -47.53 -6.34
C ALA A 565 12.58 -46.75 -7.36
N GLY A 566 12.52 -45.42 -7.33
CA GLY A 566 13.31 -44.57 -8.23
C GLY A 566 12.62 -44.23 -9.57
N TRP A 567 11.37 -44.63 -9.77
CA TRP A 567 10.61 -44.19 -10.94
C TRP A 567 10.26 -42.71 -10.87
N GLN A 568 10.21 -42.08 -12.03
CA GLN A 568 9.70 -40.74 -12.27
C GLN A 568 8.77 -40.78 -13.49
N THR A 569 7.95 -39.76 -13.67
CA THR A 569 7.13 -39.60 -14.88
C THR A 569 7.79 -38.66 -15.87
N ILE A 570 7.54 -38.79 -17.17
CA ILE A 570 8.00 -37.83 -18.18
C ILE A 570 7.03 -37.76 -19.36
N ILE A 571 6.81 -36.54 -19.86
CA ILE A 571 6.16 -36.27 -21.16
C ILE A 571 6.95 -35.15 -21.86
N LEU A 572 7.15 -35.27 -23.18
CA LEU A 572 7.86 -34.27 -23.99
C LEU A 572 7.05 -33.95 -25.24
N PRO A 573 7.06 -32.71 -25.76
CA PRO A 573 6.27 -32.33 -26.93
C PRO A 573 6.91 -32.77 -28.26
N PHE A 574 8.00 -33.54 -28.21
CA PHE A 574 8.75 -34.03 -29.36
C PHE A 574 9.18 -35.48 -29.14
N SER A 575 9.32 -36.24 -30.23
CA SER A 575 9.88 -37.58 -30.18
C SER A 575 11.39 -37.48 -30.01
N VAL A 576 11.92 -38.11 -28.96
CA VAL A 576 13.33 -38.00 -28.59
C VAL A 576 14.20 -38.86 -29.50
N GLN A 577 15.29 -38.29 -30.01
CA GLN A 577 16.25 -38.99 -30.87
C GLN A 577 17.56 -39.30 -30.13
N THR A 578 18.00 -38.40 -29.24
CA THR A 578 19.25 -38.55 -28.49
C THR A 578 19.01 -38.27 -27.01
N ILE A 579 19.61 -39.08 -26.14
CA ILE A 579 19.59 -38.89 -24.69
C ILE A 579 21.04 -38.97 -24.18
N THR A 580 21.45 -38.00 -23.36
CA THR A 580 22.80 -37.94 -22.78
C THR A 580 22.76 -37.68 -21.28
N ASP A 581 23.69 -38.28 -20.53
CA ASP A 581 23.92 -37.92 -19.11
C ASP A 581 24.77 -36.63 -18.98
N LYS A 582 24.99 -36.19 -17.74
CA LYS A 582 25.78 -35.00 -17.40
C LYS A 582 27.22 -35.02 -17.94
N ASP A 583 27.76 -36.19 -18.25
CA ASP A 583 29.12 -36.40 -18.75
C ASP A 583 29.13 -36.59 -20.28
N GLY A 584 27.97 -36.49 -20.95
CA GLY A 584 27.80 -36.65 -22.39
C GLY A 584 27.69 -38.09 -22.87
N ASN A 585 27.57 -39.07 -21.96
CA ASN A 585 27.42 -40.48 -22.36
C ASN A 585 26.02 -40.70 -22.94
N ARG A 586 25.94 -41.45 -24.05
CA ARG A 586 24.66 -41.79 -24.67
C ARG A 586 23.88 -42.78 -23.81
N LEU A 587 22.59 -42.49 -23.64
CA LEU A 587 21.64 -43.30 -22.91
C LEU A 587 20.62 -43.92 -23.87
N ALA A 588 20.17 -45.14 -23.57
CA ALA A 588 19.08 -45.76 -24.31
C ALA A 588 18.25 -46.68 -23.40
N PRO A 589 16.95 -46.84 -23.65
CA PRO A 589 16.15 -47.86 -22.97
C PRO A 589 16.74 -49.26 -23.16
N PHE A 590 16.52 -50.17 -22.20
CA PHE A 590 17.01 -51.54 -22.27
C PHE A 590 16.61 -52.29 -23.55
N MET A 591 15.41 -52.03 -24.07
CA MET A 591 14.86 -52.73 -25.24
C MET A 591 15.24 -52.09 -26.59
N ALA A 592 15.94 -50.94 -26.59
CA ALA A 592 16.27 -50.23 -27.83
C ALA A 592 17.38 -50.94 -28.63
N GLU A 593 17.18 -51.04 -29.95
CA GLU A 593 18.15 -51.59 -30.91
C GLU A 593 19.37 -50.66 -31.05
N GLY A 594 20.57 -51.26 -31.10
CA GLY A 594 21.84 -50.53 -31.27
C GLY A 594 23.05 -51.23 -30.66
N ASP A 595 24.21 -51.00 -31.26
CA ASP A 595 25.51 -51.68 -31.07
C ASP A 595 26.54 -50.84 -30.27
N GLY A 596 26.11 -49.77 -29.61
CA GLY A 596 26.99 -48.88 -28.84
C GLY A 596 27.19 -49.21 -27.36
N ILE A 597 28.26 -48.65 -26.78
CA ILE A 597 28.50 -48.53 -25.32
C ILE A 597 27.50 -47.49 -24.77
N TRP A 598 26.21 -47.84 -24.74
CA TRP A 598 25.17 -47.00 -24.16
C TRP A 598 24.92 -47.41 -22.71
N LYS A 599 24.79 -46.45 -21.81
CA LYS A 599 24.22 -46.74 -20.50
C LYS A 599 22.72 -46.97 -20.67
N ARG A 600 22.20 -48.00 -20.01
CA ARG A 600 20.81 -48.43 -20.16
C ARG A 600 19.95 -47.88 -19.03
N PHE A 601 18.68 -47.61 -19.31
CA PHE A 601 17.70 -47.18 -18.30
C PHE A 601 16.34 -47.84 -18.55
N TRP A 602 15.45 -47.81 -17.54
CA TRP A 602 14.10 -48.35 -17.68
C TRP A 602 13.14 -47.28 -18.17
N LEU A 603 12.34 -47.64 -19.18
CA LEU A 603 11.31 -46.79 -19.76
C LEU A 603 10.05 -47.64 -19.97
N ARG A 604 8.93 -47.22 -19.38
CA ARG A 604 7.67 -47.95 -19.42
C ARG A 604 6.51 -47.06 -19.81
N GLU A 605 5.54 -47.65 -20.47
CA GLU A 605 4.28 -47.02 -20.86
C GLU A 605 3.10 -47.75 -20.19
N LEU A 606 2.12 -47.00 -19.67
CA LEU A 606 0.85 -47.57 -19.18
C LEU A 606 0.05 -48.13 -20.37
N GLN A 607 -0.38 -49.38 -20.25
CA GLN A 607 -1.18 -50.08 -21.26
C GLN A 607 -2.67 -50.05 -20.89
N ALA A 608 -3.53 -50.28 -21.89
CA ALA A 608 -4.99 -50.33 -21.75
C ALA A 608 -5.52 -51.32 -20.70
N ASP A 609 -4.76 -52.37 -20.39
CA ASP A 609 -5.11 -53.36 -19.37
C ASP A 609 -4.67 -52.95 -17.95
N GLY A 610 -4.13 -51.74 -17.78
CA GLY A 610 -3.63 -51.21 -16.51
C GLY A 610 -2.23 -51.67 -16.13
N THR A 611 -1.55 -52.45 -16.99
CA THR A 611 -0.16 -52.88 -16.78
C THR A 611 0.84 -51.88 -17.39
N TYR A 612 2.12 -52.02 -17.02
CA TYR A 612 3.20 -51.24 -17.62
C TYR A 612 4.06 -52.13 -18.50
N LYS A 613 4.38 -51.64 -19.70
CA LYS A 613 5.19 -52.34 -20.69
C LYS A 613 6.49 -51.59 -20.96
N ASP A 614 7.60 -52.31 -21.03
CA ASP A 614 8.88 -51.75 -21.44
C ASP A 614 8.83 -51.29 -22.91
N VAL A 615 9.35 -50.09 -23.18
CA VAL A 615 9.36 -49.47 -24.50
C VAL A 615 10.75 -48.98 -24.89
N THR A 616 10.95 -48.68 -26.17
CA THR A 616 12.28 -48.42 -26.75
C THR A 616 12.55 -46.95 -27.05
N ALA A 617 11.53 -46.10 -27.03
CA ALA A 617 11.63 -44.68 -27.39
C ALA A 617 10.59 -43.83 -26.64
N ILE A 618 10.88 -42.53 -26.54
CA ILE A 618 9.96 -41.50 -26.04
C ILE A 618 9.35 -40.79 -27.25
N GLU A 619 8.07 -41.01 -27.49
CA GLU A 619 7.31 -40.37 -28.56
C GLU A 619 6.72 -39.03 -28.10
N ALA A 620 6.54 -38.11 -29.06
CA ALA A 620 5.94 -36.82 -28.80
C ALA A 620 4.58 -36.94 -28.11
N ASN A 621 4.35 -36.10 -27.11
CA ASN A 621 3.11 -35.94 -26.36
C ASN A 621 2.64 -37.19 -25.61
N LYS A 622 3.47 -38.21 -25.45
CA LYS A 622 3.08 -39.47 -24.82
C LYS A 622 3.62 -39.57 -23.38
N PRO A 623 2.81 -39.99 -22.39
CA PRO A 623 3.26 -40.10 -21.00
C PRO A 623 4.02 -41.40 -20.75
N TYR A 624 5.12 -41.31 -19.99
CA TYR A 624 5.97 -42.45 -19.65
C TYR A 624 6.36 -42.49 -18.17
N LEU A 625 6.71 -43.68 -17.70
CA LEU A 625 7.51 -43.90 -16.51
C LEU A 625 8.97 -44.12 -16.90
N ILE A 626 9.89 -43.47 -16.19
CA ILE A 626 11.33 -43.52 -16.45
C ILE A 626 12.09 -43.69 -15.13
N ALA A 627 13.08 -44.59 -15.11
CA ALA A 627 13.96 -44.78 -13.98
C ALA A 627 15.42 -44.92 -14.46
N MET A 628 16.31 -44.16 -13.82
CA MET A 628 17.75 -44.17 -14.09
C MET A 628 18.44 -45.09 -13.07
N PRO A 629 19.21 -46.13 -13.47
CA PRO A 629 19.93 -46.98 -12.54
C PRO A 629 20.81 -46.16 -11.61
N ASN A 630 20.61 -46.31 -10.30
CA ASN A 630 21.36 -45.57 -9.28
C ASN A 630 21.25 -46.33 -7.96
N ALA A 631 21.95 -47.47 -7.88
CA ALA A 631 21.96 -48.37 -6.74
C ALA A 631 23.41 -48.68 -6.33
N GLU A 632 23.65 -49.03 -5.07
CA GLU A 632 25.01 -49.38 -4.60
C GLU A 632 25.45 -50.75 -5.13
N GLU A 633 24.48 -51.59 -5.48
CA GLU A 633 24.67 -52.93 -6.04
C GLU A 633 25.15 -52.91 -7.49
N TYR A 634 24.96 -51.80 -8.20
CA TYR A 634 25.47 -51.61 -9.56
C TYR A 634 26.87 -50.99 -9.52
N ALA A 635 27.73 -51.41 -10.45
CA ALA A 635 29.01 -50.77 -10.68
C ALA A 635 28.78 -49.32 -11.11
N SER A 636 29.62 -48.40 -10.61
CA SER A 636 29.40 -46.96 -10.70
C SER A 636 29.33 -46.45 -12.15
N GLU A 637 29.96 -47.15 -13.12
CA GLU A 637 29.86 -46.81 -14.53
C GLU A 637 28.45 -46.98 -15.11
N TYR A 638 27.60 -47.81 -14.51
CA TYR A 638 26.20 -48.00 -14.91
C TYR A 638 25.24 -47.08 -14.17
N CYS A 639 25.68 -46.48 -13.06
CA CYS A 639 24.88 -45.53 -12.32
C CYS A 639 24.75 -44.20 -13.08
N ILE A 640 23.52 -43.68 -13.14
CA ILE A 640 23.15 -42.45 -13.79
C ILE A 640 22.51 -41.55 -12.73
N SER A 641 23.17 -40.44 -12.43
CA SER A 641 22.68 -39.41 -11.52
C SER A 641 23.11 -38.02 -11.99
N GLY A 642 22.27 -37.03 -11.72
CA GLY A 642 22.44 -35.64 -12.17
C GLY A 642 21.64 -35.33 -13.43
N ASN A 643 22.06 -34.31 -14.18
CA ASN A 643 21.33 -33.85 -15.36
C ASN A 643 21.34 -34.88 -16.49
N VAL A 644 20.16 -35.13 -17.06
CA VAL A 644 19.95 -35.91 -18.28
C VAL A 644 19.27 -35.02 -19.31
N THR A 645 19.82 -34.99 -20.52
CA THR A 645 19.32 -34.16 -21.63
C THR A 645 18.70 -35.04 -22.70
N PHE A 646 17.49 -34.68 -23.11
CA PHE A 646 16.70 -35.30 -24.17
C PHE A 646 16.68 -34.34 -25.36
N GLU A 647 17.04 -34.82 -26.54
CA GLU A 647 17.22 -33.98 -27.74
C GLU A 647 16.59 -34.61 -28.98
N ALA A 648 16.20 -33.75 -29.92
CA ALA A 648 15.86 -34.13 -31.28
C ALA A 648 16.28 -33.03 -32.26
N ASP A 649 16.67 -33.44 -33.46
CA ASP A 649 17.02 -32.56 -34.56
C ASP A 649 15.92 -32.57 -35.63
N ASN A 650 15.72 -31.41 -36.27
CA ASN A 650 14.80 -31.21 -37.40
C ASN A 650 13.37 -31.73 -37.14
N VAL A 651 12.76 -31.30 -36.04
CA VAL A 651 11.44 -31.76 -35.61
C VAL A 651 10.36 -30.71 -35.89
N SER A 652 9.22 -31.17 -36.40
CA SER A 652 8.00 -30.35 -36.48
C SER A 652 7.21 -30.48 -35.18
N LEU A 653 6.91 -29.35 -34.56
CA LEU A 653 6.10 -29.24 -33.35
C LEU A 653 4.71 -28.74 -33.74
N GLY A 654 3.70 -29.56 -33.45
CA GLY A 654 2.30 -29.15 -33.56
C GLY A 654 1.89 -28.20 -32.44
N GLU A 655 0.66 -27.69 -32.53
CA GLU A 655 0.03 -27.01 -31.41
C GLU A 655 -0.07 -27.97 -30.21
N THR A 656 0.13 -27.45 -29.00
CA THR A 656 0.08 -28.29 -27.81
C THR A 656 -1.34 -28.83 -27.62
N PRO A 657 -1.53 -30.16 -27.59
CA PRO A 657 -2.85 -30.74 -27.39
C PRO A 657 -3.41 -30.39 -26.00
N GLU A 658 -4.72 -30.20 -25.91
CA GLU A 658 -5.40 -29.80 -24.67
C GLU A 658 -5.31 -30.89 -23.59
N ILE A 659 -5.36 -32.16 -23.98
CA ILE A 659 -5.27 -33.34 -23.11
C ILE A 659 -4.62 -34.48 -23.89
N VAL A 660 -3.67 -35.20 -23.28
CA VAL A 660 -3.12 -36.44 -23.86
C VAL A 660 -3.29 -37.60 -22.87
N PRO A 661 -4.39 -38.37 -22.97
CA PRO A 661 -4.59 -39.55 -22.15
C PRO A 661 -4.00 -40.79 -22.84
N THR A 662 -3.41 -41.69 -22.05
CA THR A 662 -3.31 -43.10 -22.41
C THR A 662 -4.34 -43.87 -21.58
N ASP A 663 -5.28 -44.55 -22.23
CA ASP A 663 -6.29 -45.38 -21.56
C ASP A 663 -5.60 -46.59 -20.91
N GLY A 664 -5.94 -46.85 -19.65
CA GLY A 664 -5.45 -47.97 -18.83
C GLY A 664 -6.60 -48.72 -18.14
N GLY A 665 -7.81 -48.64 -18.71
CA GLY A 665 -9.00 -49.27 -18.17
C GLY A 665 -9.55 -48.50 -16.97
N ALA A 666 -9.19 -48.90 -15.75
CA ALA A 666 -9.67 -48.24 -14.52
C ALA A 666 -9.06 -46.85 -14.28
N TYR A 667 -7.87 -46.59 -14.84
CA TYR A 667 -7.16 -45.33 -14.72
C TYR A 667 -6.57 -44.93 -16.06
N SER A 668 -6.47 -43.63 -16.30
CA SER A 668 -5.76 -43.05 -17.45
C SER A 668 -4.56 -42.25 -16.97
N MET A 669 -3.46 -42.33 -17.71
CA MET A 669 -2.27 -41.51 -17.46
C MET A 669 -2.31 -40.27 -18.34
N TYR A 670 -2.13 -39.11 -17.71
CA TYR A 670 -2.17 -37.80 -18.34
C TYR A 670 -0.80 -37.14 -18.20
N GLY A 671 -0.23 -36.68 -19.30
CA GLY A 671 0.90 -35.76 -19.24
C GLY A 671 0.43 -34.31 -19.14
N THR A 672 1.26 -33.44 -18.56
CA THR A 672 0.95 -32.00 -18.47
C THR A 672 2.15 -31.13 -18.82
N TYR A 673 1.86 -30.00 -19.48
CA TYR A 673 2.82 -28.91 -19.74
C TYR A 673 2.53 -27.65 -18.89
N ASP A 674 1.49 -27.71 -18.05
CA ASP A 674 1.18 -26.71 -17.03
C ASP A 674 1.14 -27.38 -15.64
N TRP A 675 1.09 -26.57 -14.59
CA TRP A 675 0.87 -27.04 -13.24
C TRP A 675 -0.55 -27.58 -13.08
N VAL A 676 -0.69 -28.81 -12.58
CA VAL A 676 -1.98 -29.41 -12.25
C VAL A 676 -2.12 -29.50 -10.75
N THR A 677 -3.15 -28.87 -10.20
CA THR A 677 -3.42 -28.91 -8.77
C THR A 677 -3.76 -30.32 -8.31
N GLY A 678 -3.11 -30.77 -7.23
CA GLY A 678 -3.40 -32.03 -6.57
C GLY A 678 -4.84 -32.04 -6.04
N THR A 679 -5.67 -32.90 -6.62
CA THR A 679 -7.05 -33.13 -6.15
C THR A 679 -7.27 -34.62 -5.90
N ARG A 680 -8.47 -35.01 -5.45
CA ARG A 680 -8.79 -36.44 -5.27
C ARG A 680 -8.82 -37.24 -6.57
N LYS A 681 -8.90 -36.55 -7.72
CA LYS A 681 -8.86 -37.17 -9.05
C LYS A 681 -7.44 -37.23 -9.63
N VAL A 682 -6.50 -36.48 -9.06
CA VAL A 682 -5.11 -36.37 -9.54
C VAL A 682 -4.23 -37.19 -8.63
N TYR A 683 -3.77 -38.32 -9.14
CA TYR A 683 -2.86 -39.22 -8.45
C TYR A 683 -1.45 -38.91 -8.91
N ALA A 684 -0.69 -38.25 -8.06
CA ALA A 684 0.69 -37.86 -8.34
C ALA A 684 1.66 -38.94 -7.85
N LEU A 685 2.76 -39.14 -8.58
CA LEU A 685 3.81 -40.06 -8.15
C LEU A 685 4.52 -39.52 -6.90
N ASN A 686 4.80 -40.40 -5.95
CA ASN A 686 5.50 -40.02 -4.72
C ASN A 686 6.97 -39.67 -4.99
N LEU A 687 7.37 -38.43 -4.70
CA LEU A 687 8.77 -37.99 -4.79
C LEU A 687 9.54 -38.25 -3.49
N ASP A 688 8.82 -38.45 -2.40
CA ASP A 688 9.32 -38.85 -1.09
C ASP A 688 8.81 -40.24 -0.70
N ASN A 689 9.43 -40.84 0.32
CA ASN A 689 8.92 -42.05 0.93
C ASN A 689 7.52 -41.81 1.51
N TRP A 690 6.61 -42.76 1.31
CA TRP A 690 5.21 -42.62 1.67
C TRP A 690 4.74 -43.81 2.50
N TRP A 691 3.90 -43.56 3.50
CA TRP A 691 3.36 -44.57 4.42
C TRP A 691 1.84 -44.54 4.38
N ASP A 692 1.21 -45.68 4.12
CA ASP A 692 -0.25 -45.78 4.04
C ASP A 692 -0.94 -46.09 5.39
N GLY A 693 -0.15 -46.29 6.45
CA GLY A 693 -0.63 -46.81 7.74
C GLY A 693 -0.16 -48.24 8.04
N SER A 694 0.37 -48.96 7.05
CA SER A 694 0.71 -50.38 7.12
C SER A 694 1.98 -50.79 6.35
N VAL A 695 2.29 -50.14 5.22
CA VAL A 695 3.42 -50.45 4.34
C VAL A 695 4.16 -49.16 3.95
N TYR A 696 5.50 -49.23 3.98
CA TYR A 696 6.37 -48.15 3.53
C TYR A 696 6.65 -48.32 2.04
N TYR A 697 6.34 -47.26 1.30
CA TYR A 697 6.56 -47.13 -0.13
C TYR A 697 7.77 -46.24 -0.36
N GLU A 698 8.76 -46.78 -1.07
CA GLU A 698 9.97 -46.03 -1.44
C GLU A 698 9.61 -44.91 -2.41
N LYS A 699 10.40 -43.84 -2.47
CA LYS A 699 10.22 -42.77 -3.46
C LYS A 699 10.15 -43.33 -4.90
N GLY A 700 9.19 -42.86 -5.68
CA GLY A 700 9.00 -43.30 -7.07
C GLY A 700 8.46 -44.72 -7.18
N SER A 701 7.47 -45.08 -6.38
CA SER A 701 6.91 -46.43 -6.34
C SER A 701 5.39 -46.48 -6.40
N VAL A 702 4.73 -45.37 -6.05
CA VAL A 702 3.29 -45.33 -5.84
C VAL A 702 2.69 -43.99 -6.25
N PHE A 703 1.56 -44.05 -6.96
CA PHE A 703 0.72 -42.90 -7.26
C PHE A 703 -0.32 -42.70 -6.15
N VAL A 704 -0.35 -41.50 -5.59
CA VAL A 704 -1.16 -41.16 -4.41
C VAL A 704 -2.08 -39.98 -4.74
N PRO A 705 -3.40 -40.09 -4.48
CA PRO A 705 -4.34 -39.01 -4.75
C PRO A 705 -4.09 -37.82 -3.81
N SER A 706 -4.20 -36.59 -4.33
CA SER A 706 -4.03 -35.37 -3.55
C SER A 706 -2.66 -35.24 -2.83
N LEU A 707 -1.64 -35.97 -3.28
CA LEU A 707 -0.33 -35.96 -2.63
C LEU A 707 0.39 -34.62 -2.81
N ARG A 708 0.41 -34.13 -4.05
CA ARG A 708 1.12 -32.91 -4.46
C ARG A 708 0.53 -32.39 -5.78
N ASP A 709 0.87 -31.15 -6.10
CA ASP A 709 0.71 -30.63 -7.45
C ASP A 709 1.67 -31.36 -8.41
N VAL A 710 1.24 -31.49 -9.65
CA VAL A 710 2.00 -32.12 -10.73
C VAL A 710 2.60 -31.02 -11.58
N ALA A 711 3.92 -31.06 -11.76
CA ALA A 711 4.67 -30.01 -12.42
C ALA A 711 4.64 -30.16 -13.95
N PRO A 712 4.92 -29.10 -14.73
CA PRO A 712 5.14 -29.20 -16.17
C PRO A 712 6.18 -30.27 -16.53
N PHE A 713 5.92 -31.03 -17.61
CA PHE A 713 6.68 -32.19 -18.10
C PHE A 713 6.59 -33.46 -17.24
N GLU A 714 5.72 -33.47 -16.23
CA GLU A 714 5.35 -34.68 -15.48
C GLU A 714 4.03 -35.30 -15.99
N CYS A 715 3.69 -36.45 -15.42
CA CYS A 715 2.44 -37.14 -15.67
C CYS A 715 1.75 -37.54 -14.36
N TYR A 716 0.46 -37.80 -14.43
CA TYR A 716 -0.35 -38.24 -13.29
C TYR A 716 -1.40 -39.26 -13.74
N LEU A 717 -1.92 -40.04 -12.78
CA LEU A 717 -3.06 -40.91 -13.04
C LEU A 717 -4.36 -40.23 -12.63
N GLN A 718 -5.43 -40.51 -13.37
CA GLN A 718 -6.80 -40.17 -12.97
C GLN A 718 -7.71 -41.39 -13.13
N ASN A 719 -8.63 -41.55 -12.18
CA ASN A 719 -9.59 -42.66 -12.15
C ASN A 719 -10.72 -42.43 -13.17
N ASN A 720 -10.96 -43.43 -14.02
CA ASN A 720 -11.99 -43.43 -15.06
C ASN A 720 -13.39 -43.80 -14.54
N ASN A 721 -13.49 -44.41 -13.34
CA ASN A 721 -14.75 -44.78 -12.67
C ASN A 721 -14.87 -44.14 -11.28
N PRO A 722 -15.41 -42.92 -11.17
CA PRO A 722 -15.47 -42.17 -9.90
C PRO A 722 -16.56 -42.64 -8.91
N SER A 723 -17.33 -43.69 -9.21
CA SER A 723 -18.42 -44.15 -8.33
C SER A 723 -17.90 -44.89 -7.10
N ALA A 724 -17.86 -44.16 -5.99
CA ALA A 724 -17.78 -44.62 -4.60
C ALA A 724 -16.50 -45.37 -4.13
N SER A 725 -15.84 -44.75 -3.14
CA SER A 725 -15.00 -45.39 -2.10
C SER A 725 -13.58 -45.87 -2.41
N THR A 726 -13.03 -45.74 -3.62
CA THR A 726 -11.62 -46.11 -3.85
C THR A 726 -10.64 -45.06 -3.33
N ARG A 727 -10.33 -45.12 -2.02
CA ARG A 727 -9.18 -44.46 -1.36
C ARG A 727 -7.84 -45.18 -1.62
N GLY A 728 -7.80 -46.06 -2.62
CA GLY A 728 -6.60 -46.84 -2.93
C GLY A 728 -5.57 -45.98 -3.63
N PHE A 729 -4.31 -46.07 -3.19
CA PHE A 729 -3.13 -45.66 -3.95
C PHE A 729 -2.79 -46.73 -4.99
N ILE A 730 -1.98 -46.39 -5.99
CA ILE A 730 -1.69 -47.29 -7.13
C ILE A 730 -0.19 -47.53 -7.16
N GLY A 731 0.24 -48.74 -6.80
CA GLY A 731 1.62 -49.15 -7.01
C GLY A 731 1.94 -49.25 -8.50
N ILE A 732 3.15 -48.86 -8.89
CA ILE A 732 3.65 -49.02 -10.28
C ILE A 732 3.71 -50.49 -10.70
N VAL A 733 3.70 -51.39 -9.71
CA VAL A 733 3.63 -52.83 -9.85
C VAL A 733 2.60 -53.24 -8.79
N GLY A 734 1.53 -53.94 -9.18
CA GLY A 734 0.30 -54.12 -8.38
C GLY A 734 0.50 -54.47 -6.90
N SER A 735 -0.54 -54.26 -6.08
CA SER A 735 -0.51 -54.03 -4.62
C SER A 735 0.32 -54.95 -3.70
N HIS A 736 0.96 -56.03 -4.17
CA HIS A 736 1.96 -56.82 -3.43
C HIS A 736 3.05 -57.44 -4.33
N ALA A 737 3.41 -56.80 -5.45
CA ALA A 737 4.40 -57.34 -6.38
C ALA A 737 5.84 -56.94 -5.97
N SER A 738 6.50 -57.82 -5.21
CA SER A 738 7.94 -58.00 -5.42
C SER A 738 8.15 -58.28 -6.91
N THR A 739 8.96 -57.50 -7.60
CA THR A 739 9.42 -57.90 -8.95
C THR A 739 10.09 -59.27 -8.82
N ARG A 740 10.04 -60.09 -9.88
CA ARG A 740 10.48 -61.49 -9.85
C ARG A 740 11.90 -61.59 -9.30
N ALA A 741 12.05 -61.85 -8.00
CA ALA A 741 13.31 -62.10 -7.30
C ALA A 741 13.92 -63.47 -7.67
N GLY A 742 13.75 -63.89 -8.93
CA GLY A 742 14.20 -65.17 -9.46
C GLY A 742 15.40 -65.06 -10.41
N HIS A 743 15.88 -63.85 -10.73
CA HIS A 743 17.11 -63.66 -11.51
C HIS A 743 18.27 -63.22 -10.59
N PRO A 744 19.48 -63.74 -10.77
CA PRO A 744 20.65 -63.27 -10.03
C PRO A 744 20.90 -61.77 -10.27
N LEU A 745 21.02 -60.99 -9.20
CA LEU A 745 21.45 -59.59 -9.30
C LEU A 745 22.96 -59.56 -9.59
N GLY A 746 23.34 -58.89 -10.68
CA GLY A 746 24.74 -58.65 -11.05
C GLY A 746 25.14 -57.19 -10.85
N SER A 747 26.44 -56.89 -10.96
CA SER A 747 26.95 -55.51 -10.89
C SER A 747 26.53 -54.62 -12.07
N LYS A 748 25.80 -55.16 -13.05
CA LYS A 748 25.27 -54.44 -14.20
C LYS A 748 23.74 -54.50 -14.17
N PRO A 749 23.04 -53.37 -14.32
CA PRO A 749 21.59 -53.35 -14.32
C PRO A 749 21.02 -54.07 -15.54
N SER A 750 19.84 -54.66 -15.38
CA SER A 750 19.11 -55.43 -16.39
C SER A 750 17.64 -54.99 -16.51
N VAL A 751 16.99 -55.32 -17.62
CA VAL A 751 15.57 -55.02 -17.84
C VAL A 751 14.65 -55.63 -16.76
N THR A 752 15.06 -56.72 -16.11
CA THR A 752 14.26 -57.45 -15.12
C THR A 752 14.43 -56.98 -13.67
N ASP A 753 15.33 -56.04 -13.39
CA ASP A 753 15.66 -55.66 -12.00
C ASP A 753 14.58 -54.80 -11.31
N MET A 754 13.71 -54.13 -12.09
CA MET A 754 12.77 -53.09 -11.64
C MET A 754 11.30 -53.32 -11.98
#